data_AF-A0A1Z5KFZ0-F1
#
_entry.id   AF-A0A1Z5KFZ0-F1
#
_cell.length_a   1.000
_cell.length_b   1.000
_cell.length_c   1.000
_cell.angle_alpha   90.00
_cell.angle_beta   90.00
_cell.angle_gamma   90.00
#
_symmetry.space_group_name_H-M   'P 1'
#
loop_
_entity.id
_entity.type
_entity.pdbx_description
1 polymer ?
#
loop_
_entity_poly.entity_id
_entity_poly.type
_entity_poly.pdbx_seq_one_letter_code
_entity_poly.pdbx_strand_id
1 'polypeptide(L)'
;MSHNNNNPLHIGILGLEVYTPRTYIQQTELEQHLQVPAGKFTIGLGQEGLAVTGDVEDINSICLTVVHQLLEKYNLDPQSIGRVEVGTETLIDKSKSTKTVLMELFPDNSDIEGATIVNACYGGTAAFLNACAWCSLDERLAIVVAADIATYAAGPARPTCGVGAVAVLVGRDAPLVLGERATHASHVWDFYKPNPVSEYPVVEGALSQLCYYQALEDCYARWSQKTNTTATTPDYWVFHAPYNKLVQKSYARLFYIDSLKQDNTPLEKWRDMDRIQSYHDKELEAALKQHSASAYQQKLTDANHASQQVGNTYTASVFLGLCSLISRRSLVPEQQIAVFSYGSGALATLYSLHVRTPTQQTEFTTERMQQVLQLETRLSMREQVAARELDLALDTRAKMHTSGVPYTPFYPHDRLFPGTYYLTHIDAQWRRHYARTPVGPMTPWDGVVRPLQPAPSIRSFADETDLSACYITGTAAGLPGQEQVFRADNLERLLKGENCISAVDVKVQQSMLDKNIILLKKNPDQTAHKIPLTETTDMIQLAAQLGAFDLTERYGVPSGLAKTMDVAAQVAVAAGLEALKNAGLVSGRSSDSSEWKLPEALQADTGVVYASSFPAMDAAIGEVVRYFSSSTPKDNHQLIQALRQRMLDVQGTLSSEDEDALAHLKQQAAMTNGHKTTTRYAFDRKFLFRVLVLGNAQLAQLAGCKGPNTQTNAACAGTTQAISMAHDMLVAGRAARVVVIAGDNAAGPTLLPWLGSGFRVLGAATCKSTVEEAALPFDKRRSGMLLGAGGIGLVLETAPSIRLRQLSTLPCVRLLATQYSNSAFHGAALDRHHIGSELVRFLNDIQKRFGITKTQIATEGVYFSHETCTHASDASSCAGNEVAALRQAFGDDLPKLLIVNTKGYTGHPMGVSFEDVAAVAVLHHQQVPAMPNYRVHDEYLGDLNLSKGGPYSCKFALRFAAGFGSQVAFALYAKV
;
A
#
# COMPACT_ATOMS: atom_id res chain seq x y z
N MET A 1 3.02 -27.77 -9.97
CA MET A 1 1.96 -26.76 -10.18
C MET A 1 1.80 -26.01 -8.86
N SER A 2 2.48 -24.87 -8.70
CA SER A 2 2.58 -24.13 -7.43
C SER A 2 1.54 -23.00 -7.39
N HIS A 3 0.37 -23.28 -6.84
CA HIS A 3 -0.58 -22.25 -6.43
C HIS A 3 -0.18 -21.73 -5.04
N ASN A 4 0.63 -20.68 -4.94
CA ASN A 4 0.84 -20.00 -3.66
C ASN A 4 1.29 -18.54 -3.83
N ASN A 5 0.49 -17.72 -4.53
CA ASN A 5 0.87 -16.34 -4.91
C ASN A 5 0.13 -15.23 -4.14
N ASN A 6 -0.47 -15.53 -2.98
CA ASN A 6 -1.24 -14.54 -2.19
C ASN A 6 -0.42 -13.81 -1.11
N ASN A 7 0.85 -14.19 -0.87
CA ASN A 7 1.73 -13.55 0.12
C ASN A 7 3.15 -13.36 -0.44
N PRO A 8 3.37 -12.42 -1.37
CA PRO A 8 4.67 -12.23 -2.04
C PRO A 8 5.77 -11.70 -1.11
N LEU A 9 5.40 -11.17 0.06
CA LEU A 9 6.34 -10.67 1.06
C LEU A 9 6.78 -11.75 2.06
N HIS A 10 6.28 -12.99 1.91
CA HIS A 10 6.55 -14.11 2.79
C HIS A 10 6.31 -13.77 4.28
N ILE A 11 5.21 -13.06 4.56
CA ILE A 11 4.89 -12.62 5.91
C ILE A 11 4.48 -13.82 6.77
N GLY A 12 5.02 -13.91 7.99
CA GLY A 12 4.72 -14.98 8.92
C GLY A 12 5.51 -14.88 10.21
N ILE A 13 5.76 -16.03 10.83
CA ILE A 13 6.41 -16.14 12.15
C ILE A 13 7.94 -16.17 11.98
N LEU A 14 8.61 -15.16 12.54
CA LEU A 14 10.08 -15.02 12.61
C LEU A 14 10.68 -15.67 13.85
N GLY A 15 9.96 -15.63 14.96
CA GLY A 15 10.44 -16.13 16.24
C GLY A 15 9.29 -16.51 17.17
N LEU A 16 9.58 -17.43 18.08
CA LEU A 16 8.67 -17.88 19.12
C LEU A 16 9.39 -17.91 20.46
N GLU A 17 8.68 -17.50 21.50
CA GLU A 17 9.07 -17.69 22.90
C GLU A 17 7.86 -18.15 23.70
N VAL A 18 8.08 -18.99 24.71
CA VAL A 18 7.01 -19.63 25.49
C VAL A 18 7.24 -19.44 26.97
N TYR A 19 6.17 -19.34 27.73
CA TYR A 19 6.19 -19.34 29.18
C TYR A 19 5.11 -20.29 29.72
N THR A 20 5.48 -21.09 30.71
CA THR A 20 4.56 -21.88 31.54
C THR A 20 5.10 -21.87 32.97
N PRO A 21 4.23 -21.85 34.01
CA PRO A 21 4.68 -21.86 35.40
C PRO A 21 5.63 -23.01 35.72
N ARG A 22 6.51 -22.79 36.69
CA ARG A 22 7.45 -23.80 37.17
C ARG A 22 6.75 -24.96 37.87
N THR A 23 5.56 -24.77 38.43
CA THR A 23 4.82 -25.79 39.17
C THR A 23 3.80 -26.52 38.30
N TYR A 24 3.71 -27.84 38.47
CA TYR A 24 2.72 -28.67 37.79
C TYR A 24 2.23 -29.83 38.65
N ILE A 25 1.05 -30.36 38.34
CA ILE A 25 0.47 -31.54 38.99
C ILE A 25 0.44 -32.69 37.99
N GLN A 26 0.79 -33.90 38.42
CA GLN A 26 0.58 -35.09 37.60
C GLN A 26 -0.90 -35.49 37.58
N GLN A 27 -1.44 -35.78 36.40
CA GLN A 27 -2.84 -36.14 36.23
C GLN A 27 -3.20 -37.46 36.94
N THR A 28 -2.26 -38.40 37.06
CA THR A 28 -2.43 -39.63 37.85
C THR A 28 -2.64 -39.34 39.34
N GLU A 29 -1.95 -38.35 39.88
CA GLU A 29 -2.12 -37.89 41.26
C GLU A 29 -3.48 -37.18 41.43
N LEU A 30 -3.88 -36.39 40.44
CA LEU A 30 -5.19 -35.74 40.42
C LEU A 30 -6.34 -36.76 40.32
N GLU A 31 -6.16 -37.86 39.58
CA GLU A 31 -7.13 -38.96 39.53
C GLU A 31 -7.37 -39.56 40.92
N GLN A 32 -6.28 -39.78 41.69
CA GLN A 32 -6.34 -40.29 43.05
C GLN A 32 -7.01 -39.29 44.01
N HIS A 33 -6.62 -38.01 43.94
CA HIS A 33 -7.16 -36.94 44.78
C HIS A 33 -8.67 -36.75 44.57
N LEU A 34 -9.13 -36.80 43.31
CA LEU A 34 -10.55 -36.67 42.95
C LEU A 34 -11.33 -38.00 43.02
N GLN A 35 -10.68 -39.09 43.46
CA GLN A 35 -11.29 -40.43 43.60
C GLN A 35 -11.98 -40.93 42.33
N VAL A 36 -11.34 -40.73 41.17
CA VAL A 36 -11.84 -41.22 39.89
C VAL A 36 -11.06 -42.47 39.42
N PRO A 37 -11.63 -43.30 38.53
CA PRO A 37 -10.92 -44.46 38.00
C PRO A 37 -9.60 -44.09 37.32
N ALA A 38 -8.58 -44.92 37.53
CA ALA A 38 -7.28 -44.76 36.86
C ALA A 38 -7.46 -44.72 35.34
N GLY A 39 -6.79 -43.78 34.67
CA GLY A 39 -6.90 -43.59 33.24
C GLY A 39 -8.00 -42.60 32.82
N LYS A 40 -8.86 -42.11 33.72
CA LYS A 40 -9.92 -41.16 33.35
C LYS A 40 -9.37 -39.88 32.73
N PHE A 41 -8.26 -39.35 33.24
CA PHE A 41 -7.61 -38.14 32.72
C PHE A 41 -6.45 -38.51 31.79
N THR A 42 -5.62 -39.46 32.18
CA THR A 42 -4.43 -39.85 31.39
C THR A 42 -4.77 -40.52 30.06
N ILE A 43 -5.83 -41.34 30.00
CA ILE A 43 -6.28 -42.01 28.77
C ILE A 43 -7.53 -41.32 28.20
N GLY A 44 -8.49 -40.99 29.09
CA GLY A 44 -9.78 -40.41 28.72
C GLY A 44 -9.66 -39.00 28.17
N LEU A 45 -8.88 -38.13 28.82
CA LEU A 45 -8.57 -36.78 28.32
C LEU A 45 -7.26 -36.74 27.52
N GLY A 46 -6.37 -37.71 27.73
CA GLY A 46 -5.05 -37.74 27.10
C GLY A 46 -4.08 -36.73 27.73
N GLN A 47 -4.24 -36.43 29.03
CA GLN A 47 -3.45 -35.43 29.74
C GLN A 47 -2.49 -36.09 30.74
N GLU A 48 -1.27 -35.60 30.84
CA GLU A 48 -0.22 -36.15 31.72
C GLU A 48 0.12 -35.21 32.88
N GLY A 49 0.26 -33.92 32.58
CA GLY A 49 0.55 -32.86 33.54
C GLY A 49 -0.45 -31.71 33.45
N LEU A 50 -0.48 -30.89 34.50
CA LEU A 50 -1.35 -29.74 34.63
C LEU A 50 -0.54 -28.59 35.24
N ALA A 51 -0.23 -27.55 34.47
CA ALA A 51 0.44 -26.37 35.00
C ALA A 51 -0.49 -25.59 35.94
N VAL A 52 0.04 -25.18 37.09
CA VAL A 52 -0.71 -24.48 38.14
C VAL A 52 0.09 -23.28 38.61
N THR A 53 -0.59 -22.17 38.88
CA THR A 53 0.00 -20.98 39.50
C THR A 53 -0.92 -20.40 40.57
N GLY A 54 -0.32 -19.76 41.59
CA GLY A 54 -1.00 -19.10 42.70
C GLY A 54 -1.45 -17.67 42.38
N ASP A 55 -1.30 -16.77 43.35
CA ASP A 55 -1.63 -15.34 43.25
C ASP A 55 -0.46 -14.43 42.84
N VAL A 56 0.77 -14.95 42.81
CA VAL A 56 1.96 -14.21 42.36
C VAL A 56 2.05 -14.06 40.85
N GLU A 57 1.33 -14.87 40.07
CA GLU A 57 1.25 -14.74 38.62
C GLU A 57 -0.19 -14.45 38.17
N ASP A 58 -0.32 -13.39 37.36
CA ASP A 58 -1.53 -13.04 36.62
C ASP A 58 -1.24 -12.91 35.11
N ILE A 59 -2.28 -12.61 34.34
CA ILE A 59 -2.20 -12.47 32.89
C ILE A 59 -1.12 -11.46 32.45
N ASN A 60 -0.96 -10.35 33.17
CA ASN A 60 0.01 -9.33 32.80
C ASN A 60 1.44 -9.81 33.10
N SER A 61 1.66 -10.45 34.25
CA SER A 61 2.97 -10.97 34.63
C SER A 61 3.49 -12.05 33.68
N ILE A 62 2.63 -12.97 33.22
CA ILE A 62 3.04 -14.00 32.25
C ILE A 62 3.28 -13.41 30.85
N CYS A 63 2.53 -12.36 30.47
CA CYS A 63 2.76 -11.62 29.22
C CYS A 63 4.07 -10.81 29.26
N LEU A 64 4.33 -10.09 30.35
CA LEU A 64 5.57 -9.35 30.57
C LEU A 64 6.77 -10.31 30.50
N THR A 65 6.66 -11.46 31.14
CA THR A 65 7.71 -12.49 31.15
C THR A 65 8.04 -12.97 29.74
N VAL A 66 7.04 -13.42 28.98
CA VAL A 66 7.29 -14.02 27.66
C VAL A 66 7.77 -12.97 26.63
N VAL A 67 7.26 -11.74 26.70
CA VAL A 67 7.70 -10.66 25.79
C VAL A 67 9.13 -10.20 26.12
N HIS A 68 9.45 -10.00 27.40
CA HIS A 68 10.80 -9.62 27.80
C HIS A 68 11.81 -10.71 27.40
N GLN A 69 11.48 -11.99 27.64
CA GLN A 69 12.33 -13.09 27.21
C GLN A 69 12.49 -13.17 25.68
N LEU A 70 11.44 -12.89 24.90
CA LEU A 70 11.53 -12.80 23.45
C LEU A 70 12.52 -11.70 23.03
N LEU A 71 12.39 -10.49 23.59
CA LEU A 71 13.27 -9.36 23.30
C LEU A 71 14.73 -9.71 23.62
N GLU A 72 15.00 -10.28 24.80
CA GLU A 72 16.36 -10.64 25.23
C GLU A 72 16.96 -11.76 24.37
N LYS A 73 16.23 -12.86 24.17
CA LYS A 73 16.78 -14.07 23.52
C LYS A 73 16.93 -13.92 22.01
N TYR A 74 16.12 -13.06 21.38
CA TYR A 74 16.29 -12.69 19.97
C TYR A 74 17.10 -11.39 19.81
N ASN A 75 17.58 -10.79 20.91
CA ASN A 75 18.37 -9.56 20.93
C ASN A 75 17.71 -8.38 20.19
N LEU A 76 16.38 -8.24 20.32
CA LEU A 76 15.56 -7.29 19.58
C LEU A 76 15.68 -5.88 20.14
N ASP A 77 15.88 -4.91 19.24
CA ASP A 77 15.76 -3.48 19.57
C ASP A 77 14.27 -3.14 19.79
N PRO A 78 13.86 -2.64 20.97
CA PRO A 78 12.49 -2.19 21.21
C PRO A 78 11.96 -1.16 20.19
N GLN A 79 12.84 -0.38 19.55
CA GLN A 79 12.48 0.59 18.48
C GLN A 79 12.09 -0.09 17.16
N SER A 80 12.51 -1.34 16.94
CA SER A 80 12.16 -2.11 15.75
C SER A 80 10.72 -2.64 15.76
N ILE A 81 10.02 -2.53 16.90
CA ILE A 81 8.65 -3.02 17.07
C ILE A 81 7.66 -1.90 16.76
N GLY A 82 6.78 -2.10 15.77
CA GLY A 82 5.73 -1.15 15.40
C GLY A 82 4.31 -1.59 15.79
N ARG A 83 4.15 -2.85 16.22
CA ARG A 83 2.86 -3.38 16.69
C ARG A 83 3.05 -4.39 17.82
N VAL A 84 2.23 -4.25 18.88
CA VAL A 84 2.12 -5.24 19.95
C VAL A 84 0.63 -5.51 20.19
N GLU A 85 0.21 -6.76 20.07
CA GLU A 85 -1.20 -7.15 20.18
C GLU A 85 -1.36 -8.40 21.05
N VAL A 86 -2.33 -8.39 21.97
CA VAL A 86 -2.50 -9.45 22.98
C VAL A 86 -3.82 -10.18 22.76
N GLY A 87 -3.79 -11.48 22.50
CA GLY A 87 -4.95 -12.36 22.57
C GLY A 87 -5.06 -12.99 23.96
N THR A 88 -6.17 -12.75 24.65
CA THR A 88 -6.44 -13.39 25.95
C THR A 88 -7.94 -13.42 26.23
N GLU A 89 -8.39 -14.41 27.01
CA GLU A 89 -9.71 -14.44 27.62
C GLU A 89 -9.67 -14.39 29.16
N THR A 90 -8.49 -14.10 29.71
CA THR A 90 -8.23 -13.90 31.15
C THR A 90 -8.24 -12.41 31.46
N LEU A 91 -9.43 -11.85 31.73
CA LEU A 91 -9.61 -10.41 31.93
C LEU A 91 -9.51 -10.03 33.40
N ILE A 92 -8.58 -9.13 33.72
CA ILE A 92 -8.42 -8.53 35.05
C ILE A 92 -8.80 -7.04 35.10
N ASP A 93 -9.04 -6.43 33.94
CA ASP A 93 -9.61 -5.10 33.77
C ASP A 93 -10.54 -5.12 32.55
N LYS A 94 -11.66 -4.38 32.61
CA LYS A 94 -12.69 -4.35 31.55
C LYS A 94 -12.39 -3.33 30.45
N SER A 95 -11.47 -2.41 30.68
CA SER A 95 -11.15 -1.30 29.78
C SER A 95 -9.66 -1.22 29.50
N LYS A 96 -8.80 -1.27 30.52
CA LYS A 96 -7.36 -1.19 30.35
C LYS A 96 -6.84 -2.51 29.76
N SER A 97 -6.29 -2.43 28.54
CA SER A 97 -5.74 -3.59 27.86
C SER A 97 -4.43 -4.08 28.50
N THR A 98 -4.20 -5.39 28.51
CA THR A 98 -2.90 -5.98 28.86
C THR A 98 -1.77 -5.42 27.99
N LYS A 99 -2.06 -5.11 26.71
CA LYS A 99 -1.13 -4.43 25.80
C LYS A 99 -0.53 -3.17 26.42
N THR A 100 -1.34 -2.33 27.08
CA THR A 100 -0.83 -1.09 27.69
C THR A 100 0.09 -1.32 28.89
N VAL A 101 0.02 -2.49 29.55
CA VAL A 101 0.98 -2.87 30.59
C VAL A 101 2.31 -3.27 29.96
N LEU A 102 2.27 -3.98 28.82
CA LEU A 102 3.47 -4.36 28.07
C LEU A 102 4.28 -3.17 27.54
N MET A 103 3.67 -1.99 27.43
CA MET A 103 4.38 -0.75 27.04
C MET A 103 5.49 -0.37 28.03
N GLU A 104 5.50 -0.89 29.26
CA GLU A 104 6.62 -0.75 30.20
C GLU A 104 7.95 -1.31 29.64
N LEU A 105 7.88 -2.26 28.70
CA LEU A 105 9.05 -2.82 28.02
C LEU A 105 9.55 -1.96 26.84
N PHE A 106 8.86 -0.84 26.54
CA PHE A 106 9.13 0.03 25.39
C PHE A 106 9.20 1.52 25.79
N PRO A 107 10.04 1.92 26.76
CA PRO A 107 9.99 3.26 27.35
C PRO A 107 10.21 4.41 26.36
N ASP A 108 11.03 4.20 25.32
CA ASP A 108 11.37 5.21 24.32
C ASP A 108 10.65 5.00 22.97
N ASN A 109 9.76 4.01 22.86
CA ASN A 109 9.00 3.72 21.64
C ASN A 109 7.50 3.70 21.95
N SER A 110 6.84 4.85 21.72
CA SER A 110 5.40 5.00 21.93
C SER A 110 4.56 4.79 20.67
N ASP A 111 5.18 4.77 19.49
CA ASP A 111 4.48 4.57 18.20
C ASP A 111 4.33 3.08 17.88
N ILE A 112 3.55 2.40 18.73
CA ILE A 112 3.29 0.96 18.65
C ILE A 112 1.78 0.71 18.59
N GLU A 113 1.28 0.26 17.44
CA GLU A 113 -0.11 -0.13 17.24
C GLU A 113 -0.52 -1.39 18.03
N GLY A 114 -1.83 -1.69 18.05
CA GLY A 114 -2.40 -2.91 18.62
C GLY A 114 -3.04 -2.71 20.00
N ALA A 115 -3.88 -3.68 20.39
CA ALA A 115 -4.63 -3.69 21.64
C ALA A 115 -4.79 -5.12 22.18
N THR A 116 -5.71 -5.33 23.13
CA THR A 116 -6.09 -6.68 23.56
C THR A 116 -7.33 -7.14 22.79
N ILE A 117 -7.28 -8.34 22.23
CA ILE A 117 -8.38 -8.99 21.51
C ILE A 117 -8.95 -10.13 22.36
N VAL A 118 -10.27 -10.18 22.44
CA VAL A 118 -11.00 -11.15 23.25
C VAL A 118 -12.04 -11.87 22.39
N ASN A 119 -11.88 -13.18 22.22
CA ASN A 119 -12.93 -14.13 21.85
C ASN A 119 -12.48 -15.52 22.26
N ALA A 120 -12.74 -15.90 23.52
CA ALA A 120 -12.31 -17.18 24.09
C ALA A 120 -10.87 -17.54 23.67
N CYS A 121 -10.63 -18.81 23.34
CA CYS A 121 -9.33 -19.32 22.91
C CYS A 121 -8.90 -18.87 21.49
N TYR A 122 -9.71 -18.08 20.77
CA TYR A 122 -9.39 -17.62 19.40
C TYR A 122 -8.57 -16.30 19.38
N GLY A 123 -8.55 -15.53 20.48
CA GLY A 123 -7.95 -14.20 20.53
C GLY A 123 -6.50 -14.13 20.04
N GLY A 124 -5.68 -15.14 20.35
CA GLY A 124 -4.28 -15.20 19.89
C GLY A 124 -4.16 -15.33 18.37
N THR A 125 -4.99 -16.16 17.73
CA THR A 125 -5.02 -16.28 16.27
C THR A 125 -5.54 -15.01 15.62
N ALA A 126 -6.54 -14.34 16.20
CA ALA A 126 -6.99 -13.05 15.70
C ALA A 126 -5.86 -12.00 15.71
N ALA A 127 -5.11 -11.90 16.81
CA ALA A 127 -3.95 -11.02 16.92
C ALA A 127 -2.85 -11.38 15.90
N PHE A 128 -2.57 -12.68 15.70
CA PHE A 128 -1.62 -13.13 14.68
C PHE A 128 -2.03 -12.73 13.26
N LEU A 129 -3.29 -12.93 12.89
CA LEU A 129 -3.80 -12.56 11.58
C LEU A 129 -3.80 -11.04 11.36
N ASN A 130 -4.07 -10.24 12.41
CA ASN A 130 -3.98 -8.79 12.36
C ASN A 130 -2.53 -8.32 12.18
N ALA A 131 -1.58 -8.91 12.92
CA ALA A 131 -0.16 -8.61 12.78
C ALA A 131 0.36 -8.92 11.36
N CYS A 132 0.01 -10.09 10.82
CA CYS A 132 0.37 -10.44 9.43
C CYS A 132 -0.18 -9.44 8.41
N ALA A 133 -1.44 -9.00 8.58
CA ALA A 133 -2.02 -7.97 7.71
C ALA A 133 -1.29 -6.63 7.85
N TRP A 134 -0.94 -6.22 9.07
CA TRP A 134 -0.23 -4.97 9.33
C TRP A 134 1.22 -4.97 8.78
N CYS A 135 1.95 -6.09 8.87
CA CYS A 135 3.31 -6.21 8.31
C CYS A 135 3.36 -6.12 6.77
N SER A 136 2.20 -6.13 6.09
CA SER A 136 2.13 -5.81 4.65
C SER A 136 2.25 -4.31 4.36
N LEU A 137 2.03 -3.46 5.38
CA LEU A 137 2.01 -2.00 5.29
C LEU A 137 3.26 -1.37 5.93
N ASP A 138 3.68 -1.85 7.11
CA ASP A 138 4.87 -1.39 7.83
C ASP A 138 6.01 -2.43 7.68
N GLU A 139 7.26 -1.98 7.74
CA GLU A 139 8.46 -2.83 7.67
C GLU A 139 9.01 -3.21 9.07
N ARG A 140 8.55 -2.52 10.12
CA ARG A 140 8.84 -2.87 11.52
C ARG A 140 8.23 -4.21 11.88
N LEU A 141 8.74 -4.81 12.96
CA LEU A 141 8.28 -6.10 13.47
C LEU A 141 7.01 -5.93 14.30
N ALA A 142 6.21 -6.99 14.35
CA ALA A 142 5.06 -7.10 15.23
C ALA A 142 5.27 -8.20 16.27
N ILE A 143 4.82 -7.97 17.50
CA ILE A 143 4.78 -8.98 18.56
C ILE A 143 3.32 -9.31 18.86
N VAL A 144 2.98 -10.58 18.75
CA VAL A 144 1.68 -11.12 19.16
C VAL A 144 1.88 -11.91 20.43
N VAL A 145 1.04 -11.67 21.44
CA VAL A 145 1.08 -12.40 22.71
C VAL A 145 -0.22 -13.14 22.88
N ALA A 146 -0.16 -14.47 22.94
CA ALA A 146 -1.31 -15.31 23.28
C ALA A 146 -1.07 -15.87 24.68
N ALA A 147 -1.95 -15.60 25.65
CA ALA A 147 -1.70 -15.96 27.04
C ALA A 147 -2.98 -16.10 27.84
N ASP A 148 -3.02 -17.08 28.74
CA ASP A 148 -4.18 -17.32 29.60
C ASP A 148 -3.86 -18.13 30.86
N ILE A 149 -4.75 -17.96 31.85
CA ILE A 149 -4.86 -18.78 33.05
C ILE A 149 -6.23 -19.46 33.00
N ALA A 150 -6.27 -20.73 32.58
CA ALA A 150 -7.50 -21.49 32.42
C ALA A 150 -7.92 -22.13 33.75
N THR A 151 -9.02 -21.64 34.32
CA THR A 151 -9.53 -22.06 35.63
C THR A 151 -10.98 -22.51 35.55
N TYR A 152 -11.29 -23.63 36.21
CA TYR A 152 -12.65 -24.20 36.27
C TYR A 152 -13.08 -24.48 37.71
N ALA A 153 -14.38 -24.32 37.96
CA ALA A 153 -15.02 -24.73 39.20
C ALA A 153 -14.87 -26.24 39.45
N ALA A 154 -15.20 -26.69 40.67
CA ALA A 154 -15.20 -28.11 41.01
C ALA A 154 -16.14 -28.88 40.06
N GLY A 155 -15.64 -29.97 39.47
CA GLY A 155 -16.40 -30.75 38.50
C GLY A 155 -15.54 -31.33 37.38
N PRO A 156 -16.18 -31.87 36.33
CA PRO A 156 -15.50 -32.65 35.28
C PRO A 156 -14.57 -31.84 34.38
N ALA A 157 -14.66 -30.51 34.38
CA ALA A 157 -13.77 -29.61 33.62
C ALA A 157 -12.51 -29.20 34.41
N ARG A 158 -12.47 -29.38 35.73
CA ARG A 158 -11.30 -29.02 36.56
C ARG A 158 -9.98 -29.66 36.09
N PRO A 159 -9.95 -30.94 35.64
CA PRO A 159 -8.71 -31.55 35.14
C PRO A 159 -8.20 -30.99 33.82
N THR A 160 -8.94 -30.07 33.16
CA THR A 160 -8.52 -29.39 31.93
C THR A 160 -8.11 -27.93 32.18
N CYS A 161 -7.79 -27.55 33.42
CA CYS A 161 -7.12 -26.26 33.69
C CYS A 161 -5.75 -26.19 32.98
N GLY A 162 -5.08 -25.05 33.09
CA GLY A 162 -3.72 -24.89 32.59
C GLY A 162 -3.30 -23.43 32.52
N VAL A 163 -2.00 -23.20 32.37
CA VAL A 163 -1.43 -21.85 32.34
C VAL A 163 -0.29 -21.80 31.34
N GLY A 164 -0.34 -20.80 30.46
CA GLY A 164 0.76 -20.55 29.54
C GLY A 164 0.60 -19.26 28.75
N ALA A 165 1.73 -18.80 28.24
CA ALA A 165 1.84 -17.67 27.33
C ALA A 165 2.82 -18.00 26.20
N VAL A 166 2.54 -17.51 25.00
CA VAL A 166 3.44 -17.58 23.85
C VAL A 166 3.53 -16.21 23.23
N ALA A 167 4.75 -15.72 23.04
CA ALA A 167 5.03 -14.54 22.22
C ALA A 167 5.48 -14.99 20.83
N VAL A 168 4.88 -14.39 19.81
CA VAL A 168 5.11 -14.68 18.40
C VAL A 168 5.65 -13.42 17.75
N LEU A 169 6.88 -13.46 17.26
CA LEU A 169 7.48 -12.39 16.46
C LEU A 169 7.03 -12.56 15.01
N VAL A 170 6.45 -11.52 14.42
CA VAL A 170 5.85 -11.53 13.09
C VAL A 170 6.51 -10.49 12.21
N GLY A 171 6.81 -10.85 10.97
CA GLY A 171 7.43 -9.96 9.99
C GLY A 171 7.52 -10.57 8.60
N ARG A 172 8.21 -9.86 7.70
CA ARG A 172 8.44 -10.27 6.29
C ARG A 172 9.57 -11.29 6.21
N ASP A 173 9.64 -12.01 5.10
CA ASP A 173 10.67 -13.03 4.83
C ASP A 173 10.79 -14.10 5.92
N ALA A 174 9.66 -14.47 6.53
CA ALA A 174 9.62 -15.40 7.65
C ALA A 174 10.00 -16.85 7.26
N PRO A 175 10.58 -17.64 8.18
CA PRO A 175 10.80 -19.08 7.99
C PRO A 175 9.50 -19.89 8.05
N LEU A 176 8.45 -19.37 8.70
CA LEU A 176 7.10 -19.98 8.74
C LEU A 176 6.08 -19.00 8.17
N VAL A 177 5.80 -19.10 6.87
CA VAL A 177 4.98 -18.15 6.12
C VAL A 177 3.49 -18.47 6.23
N LEU A 178 2.66 -17.46 6.50
CA LEU A 178 1.21 -17.62 6.46
C LEU A 178 0.71 -17.88 5.03
N GLY A 179 0.03 -19.02 4.85
CA GLY A 179 -0.63 -19.41 3.60
C GLY A 179 -2.15 -19.23 3.65
N GLU A 180 -2.86 -20.09 2.90
CA GLU A 180 -4.31 -20.02 2.76
C GLU A 180 -5.06 -20.29 4.07
N ARG A 181 -6.22 -19.62 4.21
CA ARG A 181 -7.06 -19.71 5.41
C ARG A 181 -8.56 -19.81 5.11
N ALA A 182 -9.30 -20.44 6.01
CA ALA A 182 -10.76 -20.46 6.03
C ALA A 182 -11.28 -20.31 7.46
N THR A 183 -12.33 -19.50 7.61
CA THR A 183 -12.88 -19.11 8.91
C THR A 183 -14.34 -19.56 9.02
N HIS A 184 -14.72 -19.96 10.24
CA HIS A 184 -16.09 -20.19 10.68
C HIS A 184 -16.45 -19.21 11.80
N ALA A 185 -17.68 -18.70 11.76
CA ALA A 185 -18.23 -17.84 12.79
C ALA A 185 -19.70 -18.18 13.00
N SER A 186 -20.12 -18.27 14.26
CA SER A 186 -21.51 -18.55 14.65
C SER A 186 -21.81 -17.90 16.00
N HIS A 187 -23.09 -17.67 16.30
CA HIS A 187 -23.54 -17.27 17.64
C HIS A 187 -24.03 -18.49 18.41
N VAL A 188 -23.33 -18.86 19.49
CA VAL A 188 -23.65 -20.01 20.35
C VAL A 188 -23.26 -19.73 21.80
N TRP A 189 -23.83 -20.49 22.74
CA TRP A 189 -23.59 -20.38 24.19
C TRP A 189 -22.96 -21.66 24.75
N ASP A 190 -21.94 -22.17 24.07
CA ASP A 190 -21.30 -23.44 24.41
C ASP A 190 -20.31 -23.32 25.57
N PHE A 191 -19.57 -22.21 25.64
CA PHE A 191 -18.72 -21.80 26.76
C PHE A 191 -18.65 -20.27 26.77
N TYR A 192 -18.86 -19.66 27.94
CA TYR A 192 -18.85 -18.21 28.09
C TYR A 192 -18.64 -17.78 29.56
N LYS A 193 -18.19 -16.55 29.79
CA LYS A 193 -17.92 -15.99 31.14
C LYS A 193 -18.85 -14.81 31.44
N PRO A 194 -20.13 -15.05 31.79
CA PRO A 194 -21.10 -13.97 31.98
C PRO A 194 -21.00 -13.30 33.36
N ASN A 195 -20.38 -13.96 34.34
CA ASN A 195 -20.35 -13.49 35.72
C ASN A 195 -19.07 -12.68 35.98
N PRO A 196 -19.14 -11.35 36.16
CA PRO A 196 -17.95 -10.51 36.33
C PRO A 196 -17.22 -10.75 37.66
N VAL A 197 -17.86 -11.37 38.65
CA VAL A 197 -17.25 -11.63 39.98
C VAL A 197 -16.63 -13.03 40.09
N SER A 198 -16.53 -13.78 38.99
CA SER A 198 -15.96 -15.13 38.96
C SER A 198 -15.07 -15.31 37.74
N GLU A 199 -13.86 -15.85 37.93
CA GLU A 199 -13.00 -16.29 36.81
C GLU A 199 -13.58 -17.53 36.09
N TYR A 200 -14.44 -18.30 36.76
CA TYR A 200 -14.99 -19.54 36.21
C TYR A 200 -16.02 -19.31 35.10
N PRO A 201 -15.93 -20.06 34.00
CA PRO A 201 -16.88 -20.01 32.90
C PRO A 201 -18.17 -20.81 33.20
N VAL A 202 -19.24 -20.47 32.49
CA VAL A 202 -20.40 -21.34 32.26
C VAL A 202 -20.09 -22.20 31.04
N VAL A 203 -20.25 -23.52 31.16
CA VAL A 203 -19.82 -24.48 30.13
C VAL A 203 -20.88 -25.55 29.92
N GLU A 204 -21.32 -25.70 28.68
CA GLU A 204 -22.16 -26.81 28.23
C GLU A 204 -21.31 -27.83 27.48
N GLY A 205 -20.68 -28.76 28.22
CA GLY A 205 -19.60 -29.61 27.71
C GLY A 205 -19.95 -30.47 26.48
N ALA A 206 -21.21 -30.91 26.36
CA ALA A 206 -21.68 -31.62 25.16
C ALA A 206 -21.85 -30.69 23.95
N LEU A 207 -22.38 -29.48 24.17
CA LEU A 207 -22.55 -28.46 23.14
C LEU A 207 -21.20 -27.93 22.65
N SER A 208 -20.24 -27.72 23.54
CA SER A 208 -18.90 -27.23 23.18
C SER A 208 -18.15 -28.20 22.25
N GLN A 209 -18.24 -29.51 22.51
CA GLN A 209 -17.69 -30.51 21.60
C GLN A 209 -18.39 -30.49 20.23
N LEU A 210 -19.72 -30.37 20.20
CA LEU A 210 -20.49 -30.27 18.95
C LEU A 210 -20.07 -29.03 18.14
N CYS A 211 -20.01 -27.86 18.77
CA CYS A 211 -19.62 -26.61 18.12
C CYS A 211 -18.17 -26.65 17.62
N TYR A 212 -17.26 -27.28 18.35
CA TYR A 212 -15.88 -27.50 17.90
C TYR A 212 -15.83 -28.33 16.62
N TYR A 213 -16.53 -29.48 16.57
CA TYR A 213 -16.56 -30.32 15.37
C TYR A 213 -17.19 -29.60 14.18
N GLN A 214 -18.31 -28.91 14.39
CA GLN A 214 -18.98 -28.16 13.33
C GLN A 214 -18.06 -27.09 12.73
N ALA A 215 -17.42 -26.29 13.59
CA ALA A 215 -16.50 -25.24 13.15
C ALA A 215 -15.26 -25.82 12.43
N LEU A 216 -14.77 -26.98 12.89
CA LEU A 216 -13.67 -27.69 12.24
C LEU A 216 -14.04 -28.15 10.83
N GLU A 217 -15.16 -28.85 10.69
CA GLU A 217 -15.62 -29.36 9.40
C GLU A 217 -15.92 -28.22 8.41
N ASP A 218 -16.55 -27.14 8.87
CA ASP A 218 -16.86 -25.98 8.04
C ASP A 218 -15.59 -25.24 7.59
N CYS A 219 -14.63 -25.03 8.50
CA CYS A 219 -13.31 -24.50 8.14
C CYS A 219 -12.58 -25.42 7.16
N TYR A 220 -12.58 -26.73 7.42
CA TYR A 220 -11.87 -27.72 6.61
C TYR A 220 -12.45 -27.85 5.21
N ALA A 221 -13.77 -27.88 5.07
CA ALA A 221 -14.44 -27.95 3.77
C ALA A 221 -14.06 -26.75 2.89
N ARG A 222 -14.08 -25.53 3.44
CA ARG A 222 -13.69 -24.30 2.72
C ARG A 222 -12.19 -24.26 2.42
N TRP A 223 -11.36 -24.65 3.38
CA TRP A 223 -9.90 -24.63 3.23
C TRP A 223 -9.43 -25.64 2.19
N SER A 224 -9.86 -26.90 2.31
CA SER A 224 -9.50 -27.97 1.35
C SER A 224 -9.94 -27.66 -0.08
N GLN A 225 -11.06 -26.96 -0.27
CA GLN A 225 -11.48 -26.46 -1.58
C GLN A 225 -10.54 -25.39 -2.14
N LYS A 226 -10.06 -24.46 -1.31
CA LYS A 226 -9.11 -23.41 -1.73
C LYS A 226 -7.74 -23.95 -2.06
N THR A 227 -7.25 -24.91 -1.28
CA THR A 227 -5.89 -25.46 -1.39
C THR A 227 -5.83 -26.70 -2.29
N ASN A 228 -6.97 -27.30 -2.61
CA ASN A 228 -7.06 -28.60 -3.29
C ASN A 228 -6.27 -29.71 -2.57
N THR A 229 -6.46 -29.82 -1.25
CA THR A 229 -5.73 -30.76 -0.38
C THR A 229 -6.64 -31.61 0.48
N THR A 230 -6.11 -32.72 0.98
CA THR A 230 -6.75 -33.61 1.97
C THR A 230 -6.09 -33.50 3.35
N ALA A 231 -6.66 -34.13 4.36
CA ALA A 231 -6.20 -34.14 5.74
C ALA A 231 -4.79 -34.75 5.86
N THR A 232 -4.43 -35.63 4.93
CA THR A 232 -3.11 -36.28 4.88
C THR A 232 -2.06 -35.46 4.15
N THR A 233 -2.46 -34.39 3.44
CA THR A 233 -1.54 -33.58 2.62
C THR A 233 -0.57 -32.75 3.46
N PRO A 234 -0.99 -31.98 4.49
CA PRO A 234 -0.04 -31.26 5.35
C PRO A 234 0.91 -32.22 6.05
N ASP A 235 2.20 -31.86 6.15
CA ASP A 235 3.21 -32.64 6.87
C ASP A 235 2.88 -32.77 8.35
N TYR A 236 2.40 -31.68 8.94
CA TYR A 236 2.06 -31.61 10.36
C TYR A 236 0.72 -30.90 10.58
N TRP A 237 0.09 -31.25 11.70
CA TRP A 237 -1.14 -30.63 12.15
C TRP A 237 -0.99 -30.11 13.57
N VAL A 238 -1.50 -28.91 13.80
CA VAL A 238 -1.58 -28.25 15.10
C VAL A 238 -3.03 -27.87 15.33
N PHE A 239 -3.59 -28.25 16.48
CA PHE A 239 -4.97 -27.96 16.84
C PHE A 239 -5.02 -27.16 18.14
N HIS A 240 -6.07 -26.36 18.31
CA HIS A 240 -6.45 -25.93 19.65
C HIS A 240 -6.76 -27.18 20.48
N ALA A 241 -6.01 -27.38 21.56
CA ALA A 241 -6.02 -28.56 22.39
C ALA A 241 -6.53 -28.25 23.80
N PRO A 242 -7.86 -28.14 24.01
CA PRO A 242 -8.40 -28.05 25.37
C PRO A 242 -8.10 -29.33 26.17
N TYR A 243 -8.07 -30.46 25.46
CA TYR A 243 -7.49 -31.72 25.90
C TYR A 243 -7.19 -32.61 24.68
N ASN A 244 -6.19 -33.48 24.79
CA ASN A 244 -5.63 -34.19 23.65
C ASN A 244 -6.55 -35.26 23.05
N LYS A 245 -7.49 -35.81 23.84
CA LYS A 245 -8.52 -36.70 23.29
C LYS A 245 -9.38 -36.00 22.23
N LEU A 246 -9.72 -34.73 22.42
CA LEU A 246 -10.50 -33.98 21.43
C LEU A 246 -9.71 -33.84 20.14
N VAL A 247 -8.43 -33.47 20.22
CA VAL A 247 -7.54 -33.36 19.04
C VAL A 247 -7.46 -34.67 18.26
N GLN A 248 -7.29 -35.80 18.96
CA GLN A 248 -7.30 -37.12 18.34
C GLN A 248 -8.59 -37.39 17.57
N LYS A 249 -9.75 -37.11 18.17
CA LYS A 249 -11.05 -37.29 17.52
C LYS A 249 -11.25 -36.32 16.34
N SER A 250 -10.83 -35.07 16.50
CA SER A 250 -10.92 -34.02 15.49
C SER A 250 -10.12 -34.35 14.23
N TYR A 251 -8.87 -34.81 14.37
CA TYR A 251 -8.09 -35.24 13.22
C TYR A 251 -8.68 -36.48 12.54
N ALA A 252 -9.12 -37.47 13.34
CA ALA A 252 -9.79 -38.66 12.82
C ALA A 252 -11.09 -38.31 12.05
N ARG A 253 -11.75 -37.20 12.43
CA ARG A 253 -12.92 -36.68 11.73
C ARG A 253 -12.60 -36.07 10.36
N LEU A 254 -11.45 -35.41 10.20
CA LEU A 254 -11.01 -34.93 8.89
C LEU A 254 -10.73 -36.11 7.94
N PHE A 255 -10.10 -37.16 8.47
CA PHE A 255 -9.88 -38.40 7.72
C PHE A 255 -11.21 -39.04 7.27
N TYR A 256 -12.23 -39.05 8.14
CA TYR A 256 -13.57 -39.51 7.79
C TYR A 256 -14.13 -38.76 6.57
N ILE A 257 -14.13 -37.42 6.61
CA ILE A 257 -14.66 -36.56 5.55
C ILE A 257 -14.00 -36.84 4.21
N ASP A 258 -12.67 -37.02 4.18
CA ASP A 258 -11.96 -37.32 2.94
C ASP A 258 -12.18 -38.74 2.45
N SER A 259 -12.24 -39.71 3.37
CA SER A 259 -12.50 -41.11 3.01
C SER A 259 -13.86 -41.28 2.33
N LEU A 260 -14.86 -40.50 2.74
CA LEU A 260 -16.18 -40.48 2.10
C LEU A 260 -16.17 -39.87 0.71
N LYS A 261 -15.09 -39.22 0.25
CA LYS A 261 -14.98 -38.76 -1.14
C LYS A 261 -14.44 -39.85 -2.08
N GLN A 262 -13.98 -40.97 -1.54
CA GLN A 262 -13.39 -42.07 -2.28
C GLN A 262 -14.40 -43.21 -2.47
N ASP A 263 -14.31 -43.88 -3.62
CA ASP A 263 -15.05 -45.12 -3.87
C ASP A 263 -14.42 -46.28 -3.08
N ASN A 264 -15.24 -47.20 -2.56
CA ASN A 264 -14.82 -48.39 -1.81
C ASN A 264 -14.02 -48.11 -0.51
N THR A 265 -14.33 -47.03 0.20
CA THR A 265 -13.73 -46.74 1.51
C THR A 265 -14.12 -47.79 2.57
N PRO A 266 -13.22 -48.18 3.51
CA PRO A 266 -13.57 -49.06 4.62
C PRO A 266 -14.63 -48.46 5.57
N LEU A 267 -14.97 -47.17 5.40
CA LEU A 267 -15.94 -46.43 6.19
C LEU A 267 -17.30 -46.26 5.48
N GLU A 268 -17.53 -47.01 4.39
CA GLU A 268 -18.74 -46.95 3.55
C GLU A 268 -20.04 -47.09 4.36
N LYS A 269 -20.04 -47.93 5.40
CA LYS A 269 -21.18 -48.17 6.31
C LYS A 269 -21.80 -46.88 6.86
N TRP A 270 -21.02 -45.82 7.02
CA TRP A 270 -21.45 -44.57 7.66
C TRP A 270 -21.70 -43.42 6.68
N ARG A 271 -21.55 -43.63 5.37
CA ARG A 271 -21.63 -42.57 4.33
C ARG A 271 -22.88 -41.69 4.43
N ASP A 272 -24.05 -42.31 4.62
CA ASP A 272 -25.35 -41.63 4.66
C ASP A 272 -25.83 -41.33 6.09
N MET A 273 -24.96 -41.49 7.09
CA MET A 273 -25.30 -41.19 8.48
C MET A 273 -25.49 -39.69 8.71
N ASP A 274 -26.51 -39.32 9.50
CA ASP A 274 -26.71 -37.94 9.90
C ASP A 274 -25.46 -37.37 10.59
N ARG A 275 -25.15 -36.11 10.27
CA ARG A 275 -23.95 -35.42 10.74
C ARG A 275 -23.86 -35.39 12.26
N ILE A 276 -24.95 -35.04 12.95
CA ILE A 276 -24.97 -34.92 14.41
C ILE A 276 -24.91 -36.31 15.06
N GLN A 277 -25.67 -37.28 14.52
CA GLN A 277 -25.64 -38.66 15.01
C GLN A 277 -24.23 -39.26 14.92
N SER A 278 -23.50 -38.97 13.84
CA SER A 278 -22.15 -39.48 13.62
C SER A 278 -21.11 -39.02 14.65
N TYR A 279 -21.36 -37.94 15.39
CA TYR A 279 -20.47 -37.49 16.47
C TYR A 279 -20.57 -38.36 17.73
N HIS A 280 -21.66 -39.13 17.86
CA HIS A 280 -21.96 -39.93 19.05
C HIS A 280 -21.87 -41.44 18.79
N ASP A 281 -21.61 -41.86 17.55
CA ASP A 281 -21.51 -43.27 17.18
C ASP A 281 -20.16 -43.87 17.64
N LYS A 282 -20.24 -44.83 18.57
CA LYS A 282 -19.05 -45.46 19.18
C LYS A 282 -18.33 -46.43 18.23
N GLU A 283 -19.04 -47.05 17.29
CA GLU A 283 -18.42 -47.95 16.32
C GLU A 283 -17.61 -47.15 15.30
N LEU A 284 -18.17 -46.04 14.83
CA LEU A 284 -17.49 -45.08 13.97
C LEU A 284 -16.26 -44.50 14.69
N GLU A 285 -16.40 -44.05 15.94
CA GLU A 285 -15.25 -43.54 16.71
C GLU A 285 -14.11 -44.57 16.79
N ALA A 286 -14.43 -45.83 17.09
CA ALA A 286 -13.44 -46.91 17.17
C ALA A 286 -12.77 -47.17 15.80
N ALA A 287 -13.56 -47.22 14.72
CA ALA A 287 -13.06 -47.40 13.37
C ALA A 287 -12.17 -46.24 12.94
N LEU A 288 -12.59 -44.99 13.16
CA LEU A 288 -11.82 -43.79 12.82
C LEU A 288 -10.49 -43.74 13.58
N LYS A 289 -10.50 -44.09 14.87
CA LYS A 289 -9.28 -44.16 15.67
C LYS A 289 -8.30 -45.19 15.11
N GLN A 290 -8.78 -46.36 14.70
CA GLN A 290 -7.94 -47.39 14.10
C GLN A 290 -7.33 -46.95 12.77
N HIS A 291 -8.13 -46.39 11.86
CA HIS A 291 -7.68 -46.03 10.51
C HIS A 291 -6.80 -44.77 10.48
N SER A 292 -7.01 -43.84 11.41
CA SER A 292 -6.20 -42.61 11.50
C SER A 292 -4.97 -42.74 12.39
N ALA A 293 -4.77 -43.86 13.11
CA ALA A 293 -3.72 -44.01 14.13
C ALA A 293 -2.30 -43.71 13.61
N SER A 294 -1.93 -44.26 12.46
CA SER A 294 -0.60 -44.05 11.86
C SER A 294 -0.37 -42.57 11.51
N ALA A 295 -1.35 -41.95 10.86
CA ALA A 295 -1.25 -40.55 10.46
C ALA A 295 -1.27 -39.61 11.69
N TYR A 296 -2.05 -39.92 12.71
CA TYR A 296 -2.03 -39.19 13.98
C TYR A 296 -0.63 -39.24 14.62
N GLN A 297 -0.03 -40.44 14.67
CA GLN A 297 1.29 -40.63 15.26
C GLN A 297 2.38 -39.85 14.52
N GLN A 298 2.29 -39.76 13.19
CA GLN A 298 3.28 -39.08 12.35
C GLN A 298 3.10 -37.56 12.34
N LYS A 299 1.85 -37.07 12.34
CA LYS A 299 1.54 -35.66 12.02
C LYS A 299 1.17 -34.80 13.23
N LEU A 300 0.80 -35.40 14.37
CA LEU A 300 0.25 -34.66 15.52
C LEU A 300 0.97 -34.90 16.85
N THR A 301 1.54 -36.09 17.07
CA THR A 301 2.08 -36.47 18.40
C THR A 301 3.10 -35.46 18.94
N ASP A 302 4.00 -34.95 18.09
CA ASP A 302 5.01 -33.98 18.53
C ASP A 302 4.44 -32.58 18.79
N ALA A 303 3.41 -32.15 18.04
CA ALA A 303 2.70 -30.90 18.34
C ALA A 303 1.89 -30.98 19.63
N ASN A 304 1.36 -32.16 19.96
CA ASN A 304 0.50 -32.37 21.11
C ASN A 304 1.25 -32.47 22.44
N HIS A 305 2.52 -32.89 22.42
CA HIS A 305 3.30 -33.22 23.62
C HIS A 305 3.25 -32.13 24.70
N ALA A 306 3.56 -30.87 24.38
CA ALA A 306 3.56 -29.80 25.38
C ALA A 306 2.17 -29.58 26.03
N SER A 307 1.09 -29.67 25.25
CA SER A 307 -0.27 -29.54 25.78
C SER A 307 -0.64 -30.68 26.73
N GLN A 308 -0.09 -31.89 26.53
CA GLN A 308 -0.26 -33.03 27.44
C GLN A 308 0.40 -32.78 28.80
N GLN A 309 1.47 -32.00 28.82
CA GLN A 309 2.26 -31.70 30.02
C GLN A 309 1.78 -30.44 30.77
N VAL A 310 1.11 -29.52 30.06
CA VAL A 310 0.75 -28.19 30.57
C VAL A 310 -0.74 -28.06 30.85
N GLY A 311 -1.59 -28.79 30.14
CA GLY A 311 -3.04 -28.59 30.16
C GLY A 311 -3.50 -27.51 29.17
N ASN A 312 -4.71 -26.98 29.38
CA ASN A 312 -5.30 -26.01 28.45
C ASN A 312 -4.76 -24.61 28.71
N THR A 313 -4.10 -24.00 27.72
CA THR A 313 -3.58 -22.63 27.79
C THR A 313 -4.43 -21.64 26.98
N TYR A 314 -5.70 -21.97 26.74
CA TYR A 314 -6.67 -21.20 25.95
C TYR A 314 -6.07 -20.60 24.67
N THR A 315 -5.91 -19.28 24.58
CA THR A 315 -5.43 -18.61 23.37
C THR A 315 -4.02 -19.02 22.95
N ALA A 316 -3.17 -19.39 23.91
CA ALA A 316 -1.81 -19.84 23.64
C ALA A 316 -1.75 -21.28 23.11
N SER A 317 -2.85 -22.04 23.17
CA SER A 317 -2.85 -23.49 22.93
C SER A 317 -2.32 -23.90 21.55
N VAL A 318 -2.76 -23.23 20.48
CA VAL A 318 -2.26 -23.52 19.11
C VAL A 318 -0.78 -23.16 18.97
N PHE A 319 -0.35 -22.05 19.56
CA PHE A 319 1.04 -21.63 19.47
C PHE A 319 1.96 -22.48 20.35
N LEU A 320 1.47 -22.97 21.49
CA LEU A 320 2.16 -23.96 22.33
C LEU A 320 2.36 -25.27 21.55
N GLY A 321 1.36 -25.69 20.79
CA GLY A 321 1.48 -26.85 19.91
C GLY A 321 2.52 -26.65 18.81
N LEU A 322 2.60 -25.45 18.23
CA LEU A 322 3.65 -25.09 17.28
C LEU A 322 5.05 -25.09 17.92
N CYS A 323 5.19 -24.51 19.13
CA CYS A 323 6.43 -24.56 19.89
C CYS A 323 6.85 -26.01 20.20
N SER A 324 5.90 -26.88 20.52
CA SER A 324 6.12 -28.32 20.76
C SER A 324 6.65 -29.03 19.51
N LEU A 325 6.01 -28.78 18.37
CA LEU A 325 6.43 -29.34 17.08
C LEU A 325 7.87 -28.94 16.74
N ILE A 326 8.18 -27.64 16.77
CA ILE A 326 9.51 -27.10 16.45
C ILE A 326 10.57 -27.60 17.43
N SER A 327 10.22 -27.78 18.70
CA SER A 327 11.16 -28.30 19.71
C SER A 327 11.56 -29.75 19.43
N ARG A 328 10.66 -30.54 18.84
CA ARG A 328 10.81 -32.00 18.66
C ARG A 328 11.15 -32.42 17.24
N ARG A 329 10.97 -31.54 16.25
CA ARG A 329 11.23 -31.80 14.83
C ARG A 329 12.04 -30.68 14.20
N SER A 330 13.08 -31.07 13.46
CA SER A 330 13.72 -30.19 12.49
C SER A 330 12.80 -30.08 11.27
N LEU A 331 12.23 -28.89 11.08
CA LEU A 331 11.37 -28.59 9.95
C LEU A 331 12.24 -28.28 8.73
N VAL A 332 11.84 -28.77 7.56
CA VAL A 332 12.56 -28.54 6.29
C VAL A 332 11.72 -27.71 5.32
N PRO A 333 12.35 -26.95 4.40
CA PRO A 333 11.63 -26.12 3.43
C PRO A 333 10.59 -26.92 2.62
N GLU A 334 9.54 -26.22 2.17
CA GLU A 334 8.37 -26.74 1.45
C GLU A 334 7.40 -27.57 2.31
N GLN A 335 7.73 -27.89 3.56
CA GLN A 335 6.78 -28.52 4.45
C GLN A 335 5.60 -27.59 4.78
N GLN A 336 4.42 -28.18 4.90
CA GLN A 336 3.19 -27.49 5.25
C GLN A 336 2.69 -27.92 6.64
N ILE A 337 2.38 -26.95 7.48
CA ILE A 337 1.77 -27.14 8.79
C ILE A 337 0.34 -26.60 8.72
N ALA A 338 -0.66 -27.43 8.95
CA ALA A 338 -2.05 -26.98 9.07
C ALA A 338 -2.36 -26.65 10.54
N VAL A 339 -2.94 -25.48 10.78
CA VAL A 339 -3.24 -24.98 12.13
C VAL A 339 -4.73 -24.68 12.26
N PHE A 340 -5.41 -25.42 13.14
CA PHE A 340 -6.81 -25.18 13.48
C PHE A 340 -6.94 -24.47 14.84
N SER A 341 -7.37 -23.21 14.81
CA SER A 341 -7.68 -22.43 16.01
C SER A 341 -9.18 -22.36 16.21
N TYR A 342 -9.63 -22.54 17.45
CA TYR A 342 -11.03 -22.47 17.84
C TYR A 342 -11.17 -21.67 19.13
N GLY A 343 -12.25 -20.89 19.25
CA GLY A 343 -12.70 -20.28 20.49
C GLY A 343 -14.22 -20.28 20.53
N SER A 344 -14.77 -20.72 21.67
CA SER A 344 -16.21 -20.78 21.92
C SER A 344 -16.94 -19.45 21.73
N GLY A 345 -18.25 -19.53 21.48
CA GLY A 345 -19.11 -18.36 21.19
C GLY A 345 -19.68 -18.22 19.76
N ALA A 346 -19.09 -18.68 18.65
CA ALA A 346 -17.79 -19.28 18.41
C ALA A 346 -17.14 -18.73 17.13
N LEU A 347 -15.80 -18.58 17.17
CA LEU A 347 -14.94 -18.24 16.04
C LEU A 347 -13.89 -19.33 15.87
N ALA A 348 -13.63 -19.71 14.63
CA ALA A 348 -12.57 -20.66 14.30
C ALA A 348 -11.91 -20.33 12.97
N THR A 349 -10.63 -20.66 12.83
CA THR A 349 -9.90 -20.55 11.57
C THR A 349 -8.97 -21.73 11.40
N LEU A 350 -9.04 -22.35 10.23
CA LEU A 350 -8.01 -23.25 9.71
C LEU A 350 -7.11 -22.46 8.75
N TYR A 351 -5.81 -22.45 8.99
CA TYR A 351 -4.82 -21.82 8.11
C TYR A 351 -3.59 -22.71 7.92
N SER A 352 -2.78 -22.45 6.89
CA SER A 352 -1.49 -23.11 6.71
C SER A 352 -0.31 -22.20 7.05
N LEU A 353 0.76 -22.83 7.56
CA LEU A 353 2.10 -22.26 7.61
C LEU A 353 3.00 -23.06 6.67
N HIS A 354 3.79 -22.38 5.85
CA HIS A 354 4.75 -22.99 4.93
C HIS A 354 6.16 -22.74 5.42
N VAL A 355 6.93 -23.82 5.58
CA VAL A 355 8.32 -23.77 5.99
C VAL A 355 9.18 -23.34 4.81
N ARG A 356 10.08 -22.38 5.03
CA ARG A 356 11.04 -21.94 4.02
C ARG A 356 12.36 -21.50 4.65
N THR A 357 13.36 -21.32 3.80
CA THR A 357 14.61 -20.66 4.17
C THR A 357 14.49 -19.16 3.90
N PRO A 358 14.63 -18.30 4.93
CA PRO A 358 14.69 -16.86 4.75
C PRO A 358 15.89 -16.41 3.90
N THR A 359 15.72 -15.29 3.21
CA THR A 359 16.69 -14.78 2.23
C THR A 359 17.31 -13.44 2.64
N GLN A 360 16.56 -12.63 3.39
CA GLN A 360 16.93 -11.33 3.93
C GLN A 360 17.08 -11.40 5.46
N GLN A 361 16.18 -12.12 6.13
CA GLN A 361 16.09 -12.25 7.59
C GLN A 361 16.79 -13.53 8.07
N THR A 362 18.05 -13.74 7.65
CA THR A 362 18.77 -15.02 7.77
C THR A 362 19.04 -15.47 9.21
N GLU A 363 18.97 -14.55 10.17
CA GLU A 363 19.08 -14.83 11.61
C GLU A 363 17.83 -15.52 12.19
N PHE A 364 16.69 -15.42 11.52
CA PHE A 364 15.42 -15.99 11.96
C PHE A 364 15.18 -17.35 11.28
N THR A 365 15.56 -18.45 11.92
CA THR A 365 15.33 -19.80 11.38
C THR A 365 14.52 -20.68 12.32
N THR A 366 13.97 -21.79 11.80
CA THR A 366 13.31 -22.82 12.61
C THR A 366 14.27 -23.44 13.64
N GLU A 367 15.56 -23.55 13.31
CA GLU A 367 16.60 -24.03 14.23
C GLU A 367 16.85 -23.01 15.33
N ARG A 368 16.83 -21.71 15.01
CA ARG A 368 16.95 -20.64 16.01
C ARG A 368 15.76 -20.68 16.97
N MET A 369 14.54 -20.85 16.47
CA MET A 369 13.36 -21.04 17.30
C MET A 369 13.53 -22.24 18.25
N GLN A 370 13.97 -23.40 17.73
CA GLN A 370 14.22 -24.60 18.53
C GLN A 370 15.25 -24.34 19.65
N GLN A 371 16.34 -23.65 19.34
CA GLN A 371 17.40 -23.30 20.31
C GLN A 371 16.93 -22.32 21.40
N VAL A 372 16.03 -21.39 21.05
CA VAL A 372 15.48 -20.40 21.97
C VAL A 372 14.42 -21.01 22.90
N LEU A 373 13.54 -21.83 22.33
CA LEU A 373 12.43 -22.43 23.07
C LEU A 373 12.91 -23.37 24.17
N GLN A 374 13.83 -24.29 23.85
CA GLN A 374 14.33 -25.37 24.74
C GLN A 374 13.21 -26.05 25.54
N LEU A 375 12.05 -26.27 24.90
CA LEU A 375 10.81 -26.55 25.61
C LEU A 375 10.87 -27.86 26.41
N GLU A 376 11.44 -28.91 25.84
CA GLU A 376 11.61 -30.21 26.53
C GLU A 376 12.41 -30.07 27.84
N THR A 377 13.55 -29.36 27.77
CA THR A 377 14.38 -29.07 28.93
C THR A 377 13.59 -28.27 29.97
N ARG A 378 12.87 -27.22 29.55
CA ARG A 378 12.08 -26.38 30.46
C ARG A 378 10.92 -27.14 31.11
N LEU A 379 10.25 -28.02 30.37
CA LEU A 379 9.20 -28.88 30.92
C LEU A 379 9.76 -29.84 31.97
N SER A 380 10.98 -30.37 31.77
CA SER A 380 11.66 -31.26 32.72
C SER A 380 12.17 -30.56 33.98
N MET A 381 12.41 -29.24 33.92
CA MET A 381 12.84 -28.42 35.06
C MET A 381 11.70 -27.99 35.98
N ARG A 382 10.45 -28.28 35.60
CA ARG A 382 9.28 -27.97 36.43
C ARG A 382 9.26 -28.83 37.70
N GLU A 383 8.67 -28.27 38.74
CA GLU A 383 8.50 -28.90 40.04
C GLU A 383 7.11 -29.52 40.13
N GLN A 384 7.04 -30.83 40.39
CA GLN A 384 5.77 -31.50 40.69
C GLN A 384 5.28 -31.04 42.07
N VAL A 385 4.03 -30.62 42.14
CA VAL A 385 3.34 -30.27 43.39
C VAL A 385 2.17 -31.20 43.64
N ALA A 386 1.75 -31.27 44.90
CA ALA A 386 0.67 -32.15 45.30
C ALA A 386 -0.68 -31.71 44.69
N ALA A 387 -1.60 -32.64 44.43
CA ALA A 387 -2.90 -32.34 43.82
C ALA A 387 -3.74 -31.30 44.59
N ARG A 388 -3.61 -31.26 45.93
CA ARG A 388 -4.26 -30.24 46.79
C ARG A 388 -3.84 -28.80 46.48
N GLU A 389 -2.69 -28.62 45.82
CA GLU A 389 -2.19 -27.31 45.43
C GLU A 389 -3.11 -26.65 44.40
N LEU A 390 -3.79 -27.44 43.56
CA LEU A 390 -4.80 -26.92 42.63
C LEU A 390 -5.97 -26.28 43.37
N ASP A 391 -6.47 -26.95 44.41
CA ASP A 391 -7.59 -26.43 45.21
C ASP A 391 -7.16 -25.14 45.93
N LEU A 392 -5.97 -25.12 46.52
CA LEU A 392 -5.42 -23.92 47.17
C LEU A 392 -5.24 -22.75 46.18
N ALA A 393 -4.67 -23.01 45.01
CA ALA A 393 -4.45 -22.00 43.98
C ALA A 393 -5.77 -21.41 43.49
N LEU A 394 -6.76 -22.26 43.17
CA LEU A 394 -8.08 -21.82 42.70
C LEU A 394 -8.84 -21.04 43.78
N ASP A 395 -8.82 -21.49 45.04
CA ASP A 395 -9.44 -20.78 46.16
C ASP A 395 -8.78 -19.42 46.40
N THR A 396 -7.46 -19.36 46.27
CA THR A 396 -6.66 -18.14 46.42
C THR A 396 -6.99 -17.14 45.33
N ARG A 397 -7.06 -17.59 44.07
CA ARG A 397 -7.45 -16.73 42.94
C ARG A 397 -8.89 -16.24 43.06
N ALA A 398 -9.82 -17.12 43.45
CA ALA A 398 -11.21 -16.73 43.70
C ALA A 398 -11.29 -15.67 44.81
N LYS A 399 -10.50 -15.81 45.88
CA LYS A 399 -10.36 -14.78 46.91
C LYS A 399 -9.75 -13.51 46.33
N MET A 400 -8.64 -13.54 45.60
CA MET A 400 -8.03 -12.36 44.98
C MET A 400 -9.02 -11.60 44.08
N HIS A 401 -9.82 -12.33 43.29
CA HIS A 401 -10.81 -11.76 42.37
C HIS A 401 -12.00 -11.11 43.09
N THR A 402 -12.31 -11.54 44.31
CA THR A 402 -13.45 -11.06 45.10
C THR A 402 -13.07 -10.22 46.32
N SER A 403 -11.79 -10.20 46.70
CA SER A 403 -11.28 -9.44 47.84
C SER A 403 -11.26 -7.95 47.52
N GLY A 404 -11.48 -7.12 48.55
CA GLY A 404 -11.22 -5.69 48.45
C GLY A 404 -9.73 -5.40 48.32
N VAL A 405 -9.41 -4.25 47.74
CA VAL A 405 -8.04 -3.70 47.71
C VAL A 405 -7.75 -2.87 48.98
N PRO A 406 -6.49 -2.75 49.43
CA PRO A 406 -5.27 -3.29 48.84
C PRO A 406 -5.08 -4.79 49.05
N TYR A 407 -4.31 -5.44 48.17
CA TYR A 407 -4.02 -6.86 48.21
C TYR A 407 -2.53 -7.13 48.01
N THR A 408 -1.95 -8.04 48.78
CA THR A 408 -0.55 -8.49 48.62
C THR A 408 -0.57 -10.00 48.41
N PRO A 409 -0.05 -10.51 47.28
CA PRO A 409 0.08 -11.94 47.05
C PRO A 409 0.86 -12.63 48.16
N PHE A 410 0.45 -13.84 48.53
CA PHE A 410 1.11 -14.60 49.59
C PHE A 410 1.92 -15.79 49.09
N TYR A 411 1.72 -16.24 47.84
CA TYR A 411 2.55 -17.30 47.28
C TYR A 411 4.02 -16.87 47.27
N PRO A 412 4.96 -17.80 47.53
CA PRO A 412 6.37 -17.47 47.55
C PRO A 412 6.89 -17.36 46.10
N HIS A 413 7.55 -16.24 45.78
CA HIS A 413 8.05 -15.95 44.43
C HIS A 413 9.41 -16.61 44.13
N ASP A 414 10.05 -17.25 45.11
CA ASP A 414 11.29 -18.03 44.95
C ASP A 414 11.08 -19.34 44.16
N ARG A 415 9.83 -19.78 44.04
CA ARG A 415 9.40 -20.92 43.21
C ARG A 415 9.14 -20.55 41.75
N LEU A 416 9.41 -19.32 41.34
CA LEU A 416 9.33 -18.93 39.94
C LEU A 416 10.63 -19.29 39.19
N PHE A 417 10.58 -19.30 37.87
CA PHE A 417 11.80 -19.35 37.08
C PHE A 417 12.57 -18.01 37.20
N PRO A 418 13.91 -18.02 37.06
CA PRO A 418 14.67 -16.77 36.93
C PRO A 418 14.19 -15.92 35.76
N GLY A 419 14.12 -14.60 35.94
CA GLY A 419 13.63 -13.65 34.93
C GLY A 419 12.10 -13.60 34.76
N THR A 420 11.33 -14.30 35.59
CA THR A 420 9.86 -14.25 35.62
C THR A 420 9.38 -12.96 36.28
N TYR A 421 8.41 -12.29 35.66
CA TYR A 421 7.65 -11.21 36.30
C TYR A 421 6.60 -11.78 37.24
N TYR A 422 6.40 -11.11 38.37
CA TYR A 422 5.40 -11.49 39.37
C TYR A 422 4.71 -10.26 39.94
N LEU A 423 3.46 -10.46 40.38
CA LEU A 423 2.66 -9.45 41.06
C LEU A 423 3.23 -9.23 42.46
N THR A 424 3.57 -7.98 42.78
CA THR A 424 4.09 -7.60 44.11
C THR A 424 2.96 -7.17 45.04
N HIS A 425 2.01 -6.38 44.53
CA HIS A 425 0.84 -5.93 45.25
C HIS A 425 -0.17 -5.27 44.29
N ILE A 426 -1.40 -5.15 44.77
CA ILE A 426 -2.49 -4.35 44.20
C ILE A 426 -2.82 -3.26 45.23
N ASP A 427 -2.73 -2.00 44.83
CA ASP A 427 -3.01 -0.89 45.74
C ASP A 427 -4.51 -0.58 45.88
N ALA A 428 -4.83 0.37 46.76
CA ALA A 428 -6.20 0.78 47.07
C ALA A 428 -6.99 1.36 45.86
N GLN A 429 -6.32 1.63 44.73
CA GLN A 429 -6.94 2.08 43.49
C GLN A 429 -6.89 1.01 42.39
N TRP A 430 -6.71 -0.26 42.77
CA TRP A 430 -6.65 -1.40 41.84
C TRP A 430 -5.45 -1.39 40.90
N ARG A 431 -4.44 -0.54 41.13
CA ARG A 431 -3.22 -0.52 40.33
C ARG A 431 -2.36 -1.70 40.75
N ARG A 432 -1.94 -2.48 39.76
CA ARG A 432 -1.10 -3.67 39.94
C ARG A 432 0.35 -3.31 39.70
N HIS A 433 1.24 -3.78 40.56
CA HIS A 433 2.67 -3.51 40.49
C HIS A 433 3.45 -4.80 40.34
N TYR A 434 4.39 -4.84 39.41
CA TYR A 434 5.17 -6.03 39.10
C TYR A 434 6.65 -5.84 39.42
N ALA A 435 7.32 -6.94 39.72
CA ALA A 435 8.77 -7.04 39.80
C ALA A 435 9.23 -8.26 39.01
N ARG A 436 10.52 -8.32 38.68
CA ARG A 436 11.13 -9.43 37.94
C ARG A 436 12.11 -10.18 38.84
N THR A 437 12.02 -11.51 38.87
CA THR A 437 12.98 -12.32 39.61
C THR A 437 14.38 -12.13 39.04
N PRO A 438 15.44 -12.11 39.88
CA PRO A 438 16.80 -11.96 39.39
C PRO A 438 17.16 -13.04 38.38
N VAL A 439 17.78 -12.64 37.28
CA VAL A 439 18.49 -13.58 36.41
C VAL A 439 19.89 -13.71 37.00
N GLY A 440 20.39 -14.94 37.21
CA GLY A 440 21.81 -15.14 37.52
C GLY A 440 22.71 -14.54 36.42
N PRO A 441 24.05 -14.51 36.55
CA PRO A 441 24.90 -14.17 35.41
C PRO A 441 24.54 -15.11 34.28
N MET A 442 23.79 -14.62 33.29
CA MET A 442 23.63 -15.31 32.03
C MET A 442 25.05 -15.57 31.58
N THR A 443 25.41 -16.84 31.37
CA THR A 443 26.50 -17.10 30.43
C THR A 443 26.09 -16.33 29.18
N PRO A 444 26.83 -15.29 28.76
CA PRO A 444 26.57 -14.66 27.48
C PRO A 444 26.55 -15.81 26.49
N TRP A 445 25.52 -15.86 25.66
CA TRP A 445 25.48 -16.87 24.62
C TRP A 445 26.81 -16.75 23.84
N ASP A 446 27.69 -17.76 23.92
CA ASP A 446 29.07 -17.68 23.39
C ASP A 446 29.10 -17.52 21.86
N GLY A 447 27.94 -17.64 21.21
CA GLY A 447 27.72 -17.07 19.89
C GLY A 447 27.53 -15.57 20.02
N VAL A 448 28.60 -14.79 19.87
CA VAL A 448 28.54 -13.34 19.62
C VAL A 448 27.57 -13.10 18.45
N VAL A 449 26.31 -12.81 18.76
CA VAL A 449 25.38 -12.22 17.81
C VAL A 449 25.70 -10.74 17.89
N ARG A 450 26.16 -10.19 16.75
CA ARG A 450 26.32 -8.74 16.58
C ARG A 450 25.04 -8.08 17.12
N PRO A 451 25.11 -6.91 17.77
CA PRO A 451 23.91 -6.12 17.99
C PRO A 451 23.11 -6.14 16.69
N LEU A 452 21.81 -6.40 16.75
CA LEU A 452 20.95 -6.10 15.62
C LEU A 452 21.32 -4.66 15.26
N GLN A 453 22.10 -4.50 14.18
CA GLN A 453 22.08 -3.22 13.51
C GLN A 453 20.61 -3.04 13.24
N PRO A 454 19.99 -1.92 13.64
CA PRO A 454 18.69 -1.61 13.11
C PRO A 454 18.88 -1.73 11.62
N ALA A 455 18.29 -2.76 11.05
CA ALA A 455 18.24 -2.90 9.64
C ALA A 455 16.96 -2.15 9.29
N PRO A 456 17.02 -0.90 8.79
CA PRO A 456 16.68 -0.90 7.40
C PRO A 456 17.73 -1.82 6.79
N SER A 457 17.35 -3.02 6.35
CA SER A 457 18.20 -3.69 5.37
C SER A 457 18.41 -2.60 4.34
N ILE A 458 19.61 -2.02 4.27
CA ILE A 458 19.94 -1.06 3.24
C ILE A 458 19.82 -1.94 2.01
N ARG A 459 18.64 -1.91 1.39
CA ARG A 459 18.37 -2.76 0.26
C ARG A 459 19.31 -2.21 -0.78
N SER A 460 20.21 -3.05 -1.29
CA SER A 460 20.90 -2.69 -2.51
C SER A 460 19.79 -2.35 -3.50
N PHE A 461 19.77 -1.13 -4.03
CA PHE A 461 18.75 -0.77 -5.00
C PHE A 461 18.89 -1.62 -6.28
N ALA A 462 20.03 -2.30 -6.45
CA ALA A 462 20.31 -3.33 -7.45
C ALA A 462 20.00 -4.78 -6.99
N ASP A 463 19.36 -4.97 -5.83
CA ASP A 463 18.92 -6.28 -5.39
C ASP A 463 17.77 -6.78 -6.27
N GLU A 464 18.09 -7.68 -7.19
CA GLU A 464 17.12 -8.31 -8.08
C GLU A 464 16.15 -9.23 -7.32
N THR A 465 16.42 -9.61 -6.07
CA THR A 465 15.53 -10.45 -5.27
C THR A 465 14.42 -9.66 -4.57
N ASP A 466 14.46 -8.33 -4.60
CA ASP A 466 13.42 -7.47 -4.04
C ASP A 466 12.11 -7.57 -4.85
N LEU A 467 11.17 -8.38 -4.34
CA LEU A 467 9.87 -8.61 -4.97
C LEU A 467 8.98 -7.34 -4.97
N SER A 468 9.30 -6.35 -4.14
CA SER A 468 8.62 -5.05 -4.11
C SER A 468 9.22 -4.01 -5.08
N ALA A 469 10.33 -4.36 -5.77
CA ALA A 469 10.96 -3.47 -6.72
C ALA A 469 10.06 -3.22 -7.95
N CYS A 470 9.87 -1.93 -8.26
CA CYS A 470 9.10 -1.47 -9.40
C CYS A 470 10.04 -0.97 -10.50
N TYR A 471 9.89 -1.50 -11.71
CA TYR A 471 10.70 -1.16 -12.87
C TYR A 471 9.87 -0.45 -13.92
N ILE A 472 10.50 0.49 -14.63
CA ILE A 472 9.89 1.12 -15.80
C ILE A 472 10.24 0.26 -17.01
N THR A 473 9.23 -0.35 -17.63
CA THR A 473 9.44 -1.30 -18.72
C THR A 473 9.12 -0.72 -20.08
N GLY A 474 8.26 0.31 -20.13
CA GLY A 474 7.94 1.04 -21.34
C GLY A 474 7.70 2.52 -21.06
N THR A 475 8.14 3.37 -21.98
CA THR A 475 7.88 4.81 -21.94
C THR A 475 7.48 5.32 -23.32
N ALA A 476 6.70 6.38 -23.37
CA ALA A 476 6.36 7.09 -24.59
C ALA A 476 6.16 8.59 -24.33
N ALA A 477 6.49 9.41 -25.31
CA ALA A 477 6.28 10.85 -25.29
C ALA A 477 5.67 11.32 -26.62
N GLY A 478 4.53 11.97 -26.53
CA GLY A 478 3.90 12.74 -27.60
C GLY A 478 4.33 14.20 -27.49
N LEU A 479 5.27 14.63 -28.33
CA LEU A 479 5.86 15.96 -28.25
C LEU A 479 5.08 16.99 -29.09
N PRO A 480 4.97 18.25 -28.64
CA PRO A 480 4.44 19.35 -29.44
C PRO A 480 5.45 19.83 -30.50
N GLY A 481 5.05 20.76 -31.37
CA GLY A 481 5.92 21.48 -32.31
C GLY A 481 6.34 20.69 -33.55
N GLN A 482 5.82 19.48 -33.73
CA GLN A 482 6.20 18.53 -34.77
C GLN A 482 5.10 18.33 -35.81
N GLU A 483 5.44 17.77 -36.97
CA GLU A 483 4.43 17.35 -37.96
C GLU A 483 3.52 16.24 -37.40
N GLN A 484 4.11 15.27 -36.67
CA GLN A 484 3.39 14.19 -35.98
C GLN A 484 3.70 14.20 -34.48
N VAL A 485 2.66 14.05 -33.65
CA VAL A 485 2.80 14.08 -32.19
C VAL A 485 3.64 12.91 -31.65
N PHE A 486 3.41 11.69 -32.13
CA PHE A 486 4.15 10.49 -31.69
C PHE A 486 5.14 10.04 -32.76
N ARG A 487 6.41 9.88 -32.40
CA ARG A 487 7.45 9.30 -33.27
C ARG A 487 8.37 8.41 -32.44
N ALA A 488 9.00 7.44 -33.10
CA ALA A 488 9.91 6.51 -32.44
C ALA A 488 11.14 7.22 -31.82
N ASP A 489 11.57 8.33 -32.40
CA ASP A 489 12.76 9.11 -32.00
C ASP A 489 12.44 10.25 -31.01
N ASN A 490 11.19 10.42 -30.56
CA ASN A 490 10.80 11.57 -29.73
C ASN A 490 11.61 11.69 -28.43
N LEU A 491 11.89 10.59 -27.73
CA LEU A 491 12.69 10.63 -26.50
C LEU A 491 14.12 11.08 -26.79
N GLU A 492 14.75 10.59 -27.86
CA GLU A 492 16.09 11.03 -28.25
C GLU A 492 16.15 12.52 -28.60
N ARG A 493 15.12 13.02 -29.29
CA ARG A 493 14.99 14.45 -29.65
C ARG A 493 14.83 15.33 -28.42
N LEU A 494 14.04 14.87 -27.44
CA LEU A 494 13.91 15.54 -26.15
C LEU A 494 15.26 15.61 -25.43
N LEU A 495 16.04 14.53 -25.42
CA LEU A 495 17.39 14.50 -24.84
C LEU A 495 18.41 15.35 -25.61
N LYS A 496 18.22 15.54 -26.92
CA LYS A 496 19.00 16.47 -27.74
C LYS A 496 18.63 17.93 -27.52
N GLY A 497 17.56 18.22 -26.77
CA GLY A 497 17.07 19.58 -26.54
C GLY A 497 16.48 20.20 -27.81
N GLU A 498 15.73 19.43 -28.60
CA GLU A 498 15.06 19.98 -29.77
C GLU A 498 13.91 20.92 -29.40
N ASN A 499 13.93 22.14 -29.95
CA ASN A 499 12.90 23.14 -29.68
C ASN A 499 11.55 22.76 -30.31
N CYS A 500 10.50 22.73 -29.48
CA CYS A 500 9.11 22.47 -29.87
C CYS A 500 8.22 23.71 -29.80
N ILE A 501 8.81 24.89 -29.55
CA ILE A 501 8.07 26.16 -29.41
C ILE A 501 7.90 26.81 -30.78
N SER A 502 6.67 27.23 -31.09
CA SER A 502 6.29 27.90 -32.33
C SER A 502 5.52 29.18 -32.08
N ALA A 503 5.39 30.02 -33.11
CA ALA A 503 4.57 31.22 -33.06
C ALA A 503 3.07 30.89 -32.93
N VAL A 504 2.38 31.66 -32.09
CA VAL A 504 0.93 31.60 -31.93
C VAL A 504 0.27 32.39 -33.05
N ASP A 505 -0.76 31.82 -33.69
CA ASP A 505 -1.53 32.49 -34.76
C ASP A 505 -2.07 33.85 -34.29
N VAL A 506 -1.93 34.88 -35.14
CA VAL A 506 -2.39 36.25 -34.89
C VAL A 506 -3.87 36.31 -34.52
N LYS A 507 -4.72 35.43 -35.06
CA LYS A 507 -6.15 35.33 -34.70
C LYS A 507 -6.35 34.89 -33.26
N VAL A 508 -5.52 33.99 -32.75
CA VAL A 508 -5.55 33.54 -31.36
C VAL A 508 -5.06 34.65 -30.44
N GLN A 509 -4.01 35.39 -30.84
CA GLN A 509 -3.55 36.58 -30.14
C GLN A 509 -4.63 37.65 -30.05
N GLN A 510 -5.29 37.96 -31.18
CA GLN A 510 -6.41 38.90 -31.20
C GLN A 510 -7.57 38.42 -30.32
N SER A 511 -7.89 37.12 -30.34
CA SER A 511 -8.94 36.56 -29.47
C SER A 511 -8.62 36.69 -27.98
N MET A 512 -7.35 36.67 -27.57
CA MET A 512 -6.95 36.97 -26.20
C MET A 512 -7.11 38.47 -25.90
N LEU A 513 -6.66 39.33 -26.81
CA LEU A 513 -6.77 40.79 -26.68
C LEU A 513 -8.23 41.26 -26.54
N ASP A 514 -9.12 40.70 -27.36
CA ASP A 514 -10.57 41.02 -27.38
C ASP A 514 -11.28 40.71 -26.05
N LYS A 515 -10.65 39.98 -25.12
CA LYS A 515 -11.19 39.70 -23.78
C LYS A 515 -10.94 40.85 -22.80
N ASN A 516 -10.31 41.94 -23.23
CA ASN A 516 -10.06 43.15 -22.44
C ASN A 516 -9.37 42.83 -21.11
N ILE A 517 -8.32 42.02 -21.18
CA ILE A 517 -7.65 41.52 -19.98
C ILE A 517 -6.83 42.61 -19.27
N ILE A 518 -6.84 42.57 -17.94
CA ILE A 518 -6.16 43.54 -17.08
C ILE A 518 -5.07 42.80 -16.28
N LEU A 519 -3.81 43.17 -16.49
CA LEU A 519 -2.68 42.66 -15.73
C LEU A 519 -2.62 43.34 -14.35
N LEU A 520 -2.49 42.54 -13.29
CA LEU A 520 -2.25 43.05 -11.94
C LEU A 520 -0.75 43.04 -11.64
N LYS A 521 -0.13 44.22 -11.57
CA LYS A 521 1.28 44.37 -11.20
C LYS A 521 1.40 44.88 -9.77
N LYS A 522 2.08 44.13 -8.91
CA LYS A 522 2.37 44.54 -7.52
C LYS A 522 3.68 45.32 -7.47
N ASN A 523 3.67 46.45 -6.78
CA ASN A 523 4.85 47.24 -6.46
C ASN A 523 5.61 46.64 -5.27
N PRO A 524 6.88 47.03 -5.05
CA PRO A 524 7.66 46.62 -3.88
C PRO A 524 7.01 46.97 -2.52
N ASP A 525 6.16 48.00 -2.48
CA ASP A 525 5.40 48.42 -1.30
C ASP A 525 4.07 47.65 -1.08
N GLN A 526 3.86 46.57 -1.85
CA GLN A 526 2.66 45.71 -1.88
C GLN A 526 1.38 46.35 -2.44
N THR A 527 1.43 47.60 -2.93
CA THR A 527 0.30 48.17 -3.69
C THR A 527 0.17 47.52 -5.07
N ALA A 528 -1.04 47.40 -5.61
CA ALA A 528 -1.29 46.75 -6.91
C ALA A 528 -1.87 47.74 -7.93
N HIS A 529 -1.25 47.81 -9.11
CA HIS A 529 -1.76 48.56 -10.26
C HIS A 529 -2.41 47.63 -11.28
N LYS A 530 -3.51 48.11 -11.86
CA LYS A 530 -4.22 47.47 -12.97
C LYS A 530 -3.72 48.07 -14.29
N ILE A 531 -3.15 47.23 -15.14
CA ILE A 531 -2.61 47.60 -16.45
C ILE A 531 -3.50 46.93 -17.51
N PRO A 532 -4.36 47.68 -18.22
CA PRO A 532 -5.06 47.15 -19.39
C PRO A 532 -4.04 46.74 -20.44
N LEU A 533 -4.19 45.54 -21.01
CA LEU A 533 -3.37 45.11 -22.15
C LEU A 533 -4.13 45.46 -23.43
N THR A 534 -3.51 46.23 -24.32
CA THR A 534 -4.20 46.87 -25.46
C THR A 534 -3.63 46.49 -26.82
N GLU A 535 -2.46 45.84 -26.85
CA GLU A 535 -1.82 45.44 -28.11
C GLU A 535 -1.68 43.91 -28.20
N THR A 536 -1.63 43.37 -29.42
CA THR A 536 -1.43 41.92 -29.63
C THR A 536 -0.06 41.47 -29.15
N THR A 537 0.93 42.35 -29.18
CA THR A 537 2.28 42.17 -28.62
C THR A 537 2.28 41.95 -27.10
N ASP A 538 1.24 42.40 -26.40
CA ASP A 538 1.04 42.11 -24.97
C ASP A 538 0.54 40.69 -24.74
N MET A 539 0.10 39.97 -25.77
CA MET A 539 -0.43 38.61 -25.63
C MET A 539 0.67 37.56 -25.72
N ILE A 540 0.33 36.29 -25.48
CA ILE A 540 1.28 35.19 -25.65
C ILE A 540 1.62 35.07 -27.14
N GLN A 541 2.90 35.24 -27.46
CA GLN A 541 3.41 35.19 -28.84
C GLN A 541 3.89 33.81 -29.25
N LEU A 542 4.33 33.00 -28.28
CA LEU A 542 4.95 31.70 -28.48
C LEU A 542 4.28 30.64 -27.60
N ALA A 543 4.07 29.45 -28.13
CA ALA A 543 3.55 28.29 -27.40
C ALA A 543 4.05 27.00 -28.04
N ALA A 544 3.97 25.89 -27.32
CA ALA A 544 4.29 24.57 -27.86
C ALA A 544 2.99 23.81 -28.19
N GLN A 545 2.59 23.83 -29.45
CA GLN A 545 1.29 23.33 -29.93
C GLN A 545 1.40 21.92 -30.51
N LEU A 546 0.34 21.11 -30.41
CA LEU A 546 0.33 19.76 -30.99
C LEU A 546 0.41 19.80 -32.53
N GLY A 547 1.11 18.81 -33.09
CA GLY A 547 1.11 18.50 -34.52
C GLY A 547 -0.14 17.73 -34.97
N ALA A 548 -0.08 17.14 -36.16
CA ALA A 548 -1.13 16.27 -36.65
C ALA A 548 -1.20 14.98 -35.83
N PHE A 549 -2.43 14.55 -35.52
CA PHE A 549 -2.69 13.38 -34.69
C PHE A 549 -4.10 12.82 -34.96
N ASP A 550 -4.17 11.53 -35.30
CA ASP A 550 -5.42 10.77 -35.44
C ASP A 550 -5.27 9.37 -34.85
N LEU A 551 -6.10 9.05 -33.85
CA LEU A 551 -6.13 7.72 -33.23
C LEU A 551 -6.59 6.61 -34.17
N THR A 552 -7.42 6.95 -35.16
CA THR A 552 -8.04 6.00 -36.09
C THR A 552 -7.00 5.45 -37.06
N GLU A 553 -6.29 6.33 -37.75
CA GLU A 553 -5.36 5.94 -38.82
C GLU A 553 -4.17 5.15 -38.26
N ARG A 554 -3.63 5.58 -37.12
CA ARG A 554 -2.38 5.02 -36.59
C ARG A 554 -2.58 3.86 -35.61
N TYR A 555 -3.61 3.92 -34.77
CA TYR A 555 -3.82 2.96 -33.68
C TYR A 555 -5.05 2.06 -33.92
N GLY A 556 -5.76 2.22 -35.04
CA GLY A 556 -6.93 1.40 -35.35
C GLY A 556 -8.14 1.67 -34.47
N VAL A 557 -8.12 2.74 -33.67
CA VAL A 557 -9.22 3.04 -32.75
C VAL A 557 -10.46 3.37 -33.57
N PRO A 558 -11.61 2.72 -33.34
CA PRO A 558 -12.81 3.00 -34.10
C PRO A 558 -13.19 4.49 -34.04
N SER A 559 -13.41 5.14 -35.20
CA SER A 559 -13.75 6.57 -35.27
C SER A 559 -14.95 6.96 -34.38
N GLY A 560 -15.87 6.02 -34.17
CA GLY A 560 -16.98 6.16 -33.23
C GLY A 560 -16.51 6.47 -31.80
N LEU A 561 -15.53 5.71 -31.32
CA LEU A 561 -14.90 5.78 -30.00
C LEU A 561 -13.89 6.93 -29.91
N ALA A 562 -13.04 7.14 -30.92
CA ALA A 562 -12.11 8.28 -30.93
C ALA A 562 -12.86 9.62 -30.75
N LYS A 563 -14.03 9.78 -31.39
CA LYS A 563 -14.90 10.96 -31.27
C LYS A 563 -15.61 11.09 -29.91
N THR A 564 -15.49 10.13 -28.99
CA THR A 564 -15.96 10.27 -27.60
C THR A 564 -14.87 10.78 -26.66
N MET A 565 -13.65 10.99 -27.15
CA MET A 565 -12.52 11.50 -26.40
C MET A 565 -12.26 12.97 -26.75
N ASP A 566 -11.88 13.78 -25.77
CA ASP A 566 -11.29 15.10 -26.04
C ASP A 566 -9.82 14.95 -26.47
N VAL A 567 -9.21 16.03 -26.98
CA VAL A 567 -7.84 15.96 -27.52
C VAL A 567 -6.84 15.50 -26.46
N ALA A 568 -6.97 15.98 -25.22
CA ALA A 568 -6.12 15.60 -24.10
C ALA A 568 -6.18 14.08 -23.83
N ALA A 569 -7.39 13.50 -23.74
CA ALA A 569 -7.56 12.07 -23.56
C ALA A 569 -7.03 11.27 -24.76
N GLN A 570 -7.24 11.75 -26.00
CA GLN A 570 -6.74 11.04 -27.17
C GLN A 570 -5.22 10.92 -27.16
N VAL A 571 -4.51 12.02 -26.85
CA VAL A 571 -3.04 12.02 -26.76
C VAL A 571 -2.57 11.14 -25.59
N ALA A 572 -3.23 11.19 -24.43
CA ALA A 572 -2.91 10.33 -23.30
C ALA A 572 -3.07 8.83 -23.64
N VAL A 573 -4.17 8.46 -24.31
CA VAL A 573 -4.46 7.09 -24.74
C VAL A 573 -3.40 6.60 -25.72
N ALA A 574 -3.05 7.40 -26.74
CA ALA A 574 -1.96 7.03 -27.66
C ALA A 574 -0.62 6.86 -26.94
N ALA A 575 -0.31 7.73 -25.97
CA ALA A 575 0.92 7.60 -25.19
C ALA A 575 0.94 6.30 -24.38
N GLY A 576 -0.18 5.91 -23.78
CA GLY A 576 -0.31 4.62 -23.10
C GLY A 576 -0.15 3.41 -24.03
N LEU A 577 -0.75 3.47 -25.22
CA LEU A 577 -0.61 2.43 -26.24
C LEU A 577 0.86 2.29 -26.71
N GLU A 578 1.53 3.39 -27.00
CA GLU A 578 2.96 3.38 -27.37
C GLU A 578 3.84 2.89 -26.20
N ALA A 579 3.52 3.23 -24.96
CA ALA A 579 4.26 2.75 -23.79
C ALA A 579 4.09 1.23 -23.59
N LEU A 580 2.88 0.69 -23.78
CA LEU A 580 2.60 -0.75 -23.77
C LEU A 580 3.38 -1.49 -24.86
N LYS A 581 3.44 -0.91 -26.06
CA LYS A 581 4.24 -1.44 -27.18
C LYS A 581 5.73 -1.43 -26.84
N ASN A 582 6.24 -0.32 -26.32
CA ASN A 582 7.65 -0.19 -25.94
C ASN A 582 8.04 -1.10 -24.77
N ALA A 583 7.08 -1.48 -23.91
CA ALA A 583 7.26 -2.51 -22.89
C ALA A 583 7.30 -3.95 -23.44
N GLY A 584 6.98 -4.14 -24.72
CA GLY A 584 6.84 -5.47 -25.34
C GLY A 584 5.61 -6.24 -24.87
N LEU A 585 4.58 -5.55 -24.36
CA LEU A 585 3.34 -6.17 -23.87
C LEU A 585 2.31 -6.37 -24.98
N VAL A 586 2.44 -5.61 -26.07
CA VAL A 586 1.56 -5.64 -27.25
C VAL A 586 2.42 -5.47 -28.52
N SER A 587 1.95 -5.94 -29.68
CA SER A 587 2.72 -5.77 -30.92
C SER A 587 2.66 -4.32 -31.42
N GLY A 588 1.46 -3.74 -31.46
CA GLY A 588 1.21 -2.37 -31.91
C GLY A 588 1.91 -2.02 -33.23
N ARG A 589 1.98 -2.97 -34.18
CA ARG A 589 2.72 -2.82 -35.44
C ARG A 589 1.84 -2.31 -36.57
N SER A 590 0.54 -2.50 -36.45
CA SER A 590 -0.44 -2.08 -37.46
C SER A 590 -1.57 -1.24 -36.86
N SER A 591 -2.43 -0.75 -37.75
CA SER A 591 -3.69 -0.09 -37.41
C SER A 591 -4.80 -1.12 -37.06
N ASP A 592 -4.48 -2.38 -36.79
CA ASP A 592 -5.44 -3.33 -36.23
C ASP A 592 -5.54 -3.13 -34.70
N SER A 593 -6.72 -2.72 -34.23
CA SER A 593 -7.00 -2.55 -32.80
C SER A 593 -6.72 -3.79 -31.93
N SER A 594 -6.78 -5.00 -32.51
CA SER A 594 -6.51 -6.24 -31.77
C SER A 594 -5.04 -6.37 -31.35
N GLU A 595 -4.13 -5.78 -32.12
CA GLU A 595 -2.68 -5.75 -31.84
C GLU A 595 -2.30 -4.85 -30.66
N TRP A 596 -3.22 -4.04 -30.18
CA TRP A 596 -3.04 -3.11 -29.06
C TRP A 596 -3.60 -3.65 -27.75
N LYS A 597 -4.17 -4.86 -27.77
CA LYS A 597 -4.76 -5.51 -26.61
C LYS A 597 -3.76 -6.41 -25.91
N LEU A 598 -3.74 -6.36 -24.58
CA LEU A 598 -2.93 -7.23 -23.75
C LEU A 598 -3.37 -8.69 -23.90
N PRO A 599 -2.42 -9.64 -23.82
CA PRO A 599 -2.73 -11.06 -23.62
C PRO A 599 -3.67 -11.25 -22.43
N GLU A 600 -4.64 -12.17 -22.54
CA GLU A 600 -5.69 -12.37 -21.53
C GLU A 600 -5.13 -12.60 -20.11
N ALA A 601 -4.02 -13.35 -20.00
CA ALA A 601 -3.34 -13.64 -18.75
C ALA A 601 -2.81 -12.39 -18.02
N LEU A 602 -2.60 -11.27 -18.72
CA LEU A 602 -2.06 -10.02 -18.16
C LEU A 602 -3.15 -8.96 -17.92
N GLN A 603 -4.40 -9.24 -18.32
CA GLN A 603 -5.47 -8.24 -18.25
C GLN A 603 -5.94 -7.98 -16.82
N ALA A 604 -6.12 -9.05 -16.02
CA ALA A 604 -6.72 -9.01 -14.69
C ALA A 604 -5.94 -8.15 -13.68
N ASP A 605 -4.61 -8.10 -13.83
CA ASP A 605 -3.67 -7.48 -12.91
C ASP A 605 -2.95 -6.26 -13.52
N THR A 606 -3.40 -5.76 -14.68
CA THR A 606 -2.96 -4.48 -15.24
C THR A 606 -3.93 -3.36 -14.87
N GLY A 607 -3.45 -2.37 -14.13
CA GLY A 607 -4.18 -1.13 -13.81
C GLY A 607 -3.86 0.04 -14.76
N VAL A 608 -4.63 1.11 -14.67
CA VAL A 608 -4.44 2.36 -15.40
C VAL A 608 -4.66 3.57 -14.49
N VAL A 609 -3.73 4.54 -14.52
CA VAL A 609 -3.87 5.84 -13.84
C VAL A 609 -3.72 6.97 -14.85
N TYR A 610 -4.74 7.82 -14.95
CA TYR A 610 -4.73 8.99 -15.85
C TYR A 610 -4.50 10.30 -15.09
N ALA A 611 -3.58 11.14 -15.57
CA ALA A 611 -3.36 12.49 -15.10
C ALA A 611 -3.66 13.54 -16.19
N SER A 612 -4.40 14.58 -15.83
CA SER A 612 -4.60 15.77 -16.68
C SER A 612 -5.00 16.96 -15.81
N SER A 613 -4.49 18.15 -16.13
CA SER A 613 -4.87 19.38 -15.43
C SER A 613 -6.20 19.94 -15.95
N PHE A 614 -6.46 19.79 -17.25
CA PHE A 614 -7.63 20.35 -17.92
C PHE A 614 -8.41 19.30 -18.71
N PRO A 615 -8.79 18.16 -18.08
CA PRO A 615 -9.49 17.12 -18.81
C PRO A 615 -10.85 17.64 -19.29
N ALA A 616 -11.28 17.20 -20.46
CA ALA A 616 -12.58 17.51 -21.06
C ALA A 616 -12.82 18.99 -21.42
N MET A 617 -11.92 19.91 -21.07
CA MET A 617 -12.13 21.35 -21.26
C MET A 617 -12.18 21.75 -22.73
N ASP A 618 -11.38 21.13 -23.58
CA ASP A 618 -11.42 21.33 -25.04
C ASP A 618 -12.81 20.99 -25.59
N ALA A 619 -13.38 19.86 -25.17
CA ALA A 619 -14.70 19.43 -25.61
C ALA A 619 -15.83 20.32 -25.08
N ALA A 620 -15.75 20.71 -23.80
CA ALA A 620 -16.75 21.56 -23.16
C ALA A 620 -16.78 22.96 -23.81
N ILE A 621 -15.62 23.63 -23.88
CA ILE A 621 -15.51 24.98 -24.48
C ILE A 621 -15.82 24.91 -25.98
N GLY A 622 -15.32 23.90 -26.70
CA GLY A 622 -15.59 23.74 -28.13
C GLY A 622 -17.08 23.61 -28.45
N GLU A 623 -17.84 22.82 -27.66
CA GLU A 623 -19.28 22.67 -27.87
C GLU A 623 -20.04 23.95 -27.54
N VAL A 624 -19.67 24.64 -26.47
CA VAL A 624 -20.26 25.95 -26.09
C VAL A 624 -20.01 26.98 -27.20
N VAL A 625 -18.78 27.07 -27.70
CA VAL A 625 -18.42 27.98 -28.80
C VAL A 625 -19.21 27.64 -30.07
N ARG A 626 -19.39 26.34 -30.38
CA ARG A 626 -20.18 25.89 -31.53
C ARG A 626 -21.64 26.31 -31.41
N TYR A 627 -22.23 26.16 -30.21
CA TYR A 627 -23.59 26.62 -29.93
C TYR A 627 -23.73 28.12 -30.13
N PHE A 628 -22.89 28.94 -29.48
CA PHE A 628 -22.98 30.39 -29.61
C PHE A 628 -22.69 30.89 -31.03
N SER A 629 -21.74 30.27 -31.74
CA SER A 629 -21.43 30.60 -33.14
C SER A 629 -22.58 30.30 -34.11
N SER A 630 -23.47 29.37 -33.73
CA SER A 630 -24.69 29.03 -34.48
C SER A 630 -25.90 29.87 -34.09
N SER A 631 -25.94 30.38 -32.85
CA SER A 631 -26.99 31.24 -32.32
C SER A 631 -26.73 32.74 -32.55
N THR A 632 -25.49 33.11 -32.92
CA THR A 632 -25.16 34.49 -33.31
C THR A 632 -25.85 34.78 -34.63
N PRO A 633 -26.75 35.80 -34.71
CA PRO A 633 -27.46 36.11 -35.94
C PRO A 633 -26.46 36.53 -37.01
N LYS A 634 -26.15 35.62 -37.95
CA LYS A 634 -25.44 35.93 -39.20
C LYS A 634 -26.36 36.63 -40.22
N ASP A 635 -27.61 36.89 -39.84
CA ASP A 635 -28.54 37.58 -40.69
C ASP A 635 -28.32 39.09 -40.57
N ASN A 636 -27.31 39.56 -41.31
CA ASN A 636 -27.06 40.99 -41.53
C ASN A 636 -28.35 41.72 -41.93
N HIS A 637 -29.32 41.03 -42.54
CA HIS A 637 -30.62 41.61 -42.89
C HIS A 637 -31.45 41.98 -41.66
N GLN A 638 -31.53 41.12 -40.64
CA GLN A 638 -32.23 41.42 -39.38
C GLN A 638 -31.54 42.54 -38.59
N LEU A 639 -30.20 42.57 -38.60
CA LEU A 639 -29.41 43.60 -37.94
C LEU A 639 -29.58 44.97 -38.62
N ILE A 640 -29.56 45.01 -39.96
CA ILE A 640 -29.84 46.21 -40.74
C ILE A 640 -31.30 46.65 -40.58
N GLN A 641 -32.24 45.70 -40.46
CA GLN A 641 -33.66 46.02 -40.23
C GLN A 641 -33.90 46.57 -38.81
N ALA A 642 -33.22 46.03 -37.79
CA ALA A 642 -33.26 46.58 -36.44
C ALA A 642 -32.59 47.96 -36.36
N LEU A 643 -31.49 48.18 -37.09
CA LEU A 643 -30.85 49.48 -37.23
C LEU A 643 -31.79 50.49 -37.89
N ARG A 644 -32.42 50.12 -39.01
CA ARG A 644 -33.43 50.95 -39.70
C ARG A 644 -34.58 51.32 -38.77
N GLN A 645 -35.08 50.35 -38.01
CA GLN A 645 -36.18 50.60 -37.08
C GLN A 645 -35.76 51.56 -35.95
N ARG A 646 -34.57 51.39 -35.37
CA ARG A 646 -34.03 52.34 -34.40
C ARG A 646 -33.81 53.74 -34.96
N MET A 647 -33.34 53.86 -36.20
CA MET A 647 -33.18 55.16 -36.85
C MET A 647 -34.54 55.84 -37.04
N LEU A 648 -35.57 55.09 -37.46
CA LEU A 648 -36.96 55.57 -37.54
C LEU A 648 -37.52 55.98 -36.18
N ASP A 649 -37.27 55.18 -35.14
CA ASP A 649 -37.77 55.47 -33.79
C ASP A 649 -37.13 56.75 -33.20
N VAL A 650 -35.91 57.11 -33.62
CA VAL A 650 -35.17 58.30 -33.15
C VAL A 650 -35.46 59.54 -34.01
N GLN A 651 -35.55 59.39 -35.33
CA GLN A 651 -35.63 60.51 -36.28
C GLN A 651 -37.05 60.76 -36.80
N GLY A 652 -37.99 59.83 -36.59
CA GLY A 652 -39.39 59.91 -37.04
C GLY A 652 -39.57 59.61 -38.54
N THR A 653 -38.64 60.04 -39.39
CA THR A 653 -38.58 59.71 -40.83
C THR A 653 -37.13 59.53 -41.26
N LEU A 654 -36.89 58.70 -42.27
CA LEU A 654 -35.55 58.50 -42.86
C LEU A 654 -35.40 59.38 -44.10
N SER A 655 -34.22 59.96 -44.30
CA SER A 655 -33.90 60.69 -45.54
C SER A 655 -33.67 59.71 -46.69
N SER A 656 -33.68 60.22 -47.93
CA SER A 656 -33.35 59.39 -49.10
C SER A 656 -31.92 58.85 -49.04
N GLU A 657 -30.97 59.61 -48.50
CA GLU A 657 -29.59 59.16 -48.33
C GLU A 657 -29.47 58.02 -47.30
N ASP A 658 -30.25 58.07 -46.21
CA ASP A 658 -30.28 57.00 -45.20
C ASP A 658 -30.85 55.70 -45.77
N GLU A 659 -31.92 55.79 -46.56
CA GLU A 659 -32.51 54.63 -47.22
C GLU A 659 -31.59 54.06 -48.30
N ASP A 660 -30.89 54.91 -49.06
CA ASP A 660 -29.89 54.46 -50.04
C ASP A 660 -28.68 53.80 -49.35
N ALA A 661 -28.23 54.32 -48.21
CA ALA A 661 -27.16 53.72 -47.41
C ALA A 661 -27.57 52.37 -46.81
N LEU A 662 -28.79 52.26 -46.26
CA LEU A 662 -29.34 50.99 -45.75
C LEU A 662 -29.57 49.98 -46.87
N ALA A 663 -29.99 50.42 -48.06
CA ALA A 663 -30.11 49.58 -49.24
C ALA A 663 -28.75 49.08 -49.72
N HIS A 664 -27.72 49.94 -49.71
CA HIS A 664 -26.34 49.56 -50.04
C HIS A 664 -25.79 48.52 -49.05
N LEU A 665 -26.02 48.71 -47.74
CA LEU A 665 -25.66 47.74 -46.71
C LEU A 665 -26.39 46.40 -46.89
N LYS A 666 -27.67 46.42 -47.25
CA LYS A 666 -28.44 45.19 -47.57
C LYS A 666 -27.87 44.47 -48.79
N GLN A 667 -27.44 45.22 -49.81
CA GLN A 667 -26.88 44.66 -51.04
C GLN A 667 -25.49 44.06 -50.80
N GLN A 668 -24.64 44.73 -50.02
CA GLN A 668 -23.37 44.17 -49.55
C GLN A 668 -23.57 42.92 -48.71
N ALA A 669 -24.52 42.96 -47.76
CA ALA A 669 -24.89 41.80 -46.94
C ALA A 669 -25.35 40.59 -47.78
N ALA A 670 -26.14 40.82 -48.82
CA ALA A 670 -26.59 39.79 -49.75
C ALA A 670 -25.43 39.18 -50.58
N MET A 671 -24.43 39.99 -50.97
CA MET A 671 -23.24 39.49 -51.68
C MET A 671 -22.31 38.67 -50.76
N THR A 672 -22.21 39.02 -49.47
CA THR A 672 -21.45 38.22 -48.47
C THR A 672 -22.17 36.95 -48.02
N ASN A 673 -23.49 36.89 -48.11
CA ASN A 673 -24.30 35.73 -47.68
C ASN A 673 -24.38 34.60 -48.71
N GLY A 674 -23.76 34.77 -49.89
CA GLY A 674 -23.88 33.83 -51.00
C GLY A 674 -23.32 32.42 -50.80
N HIS A 675 -22.64 32.08 -49.70
CA HIS A 675 -21.96 30.77 -49.55
C HIS A 675 -21.91 30.19 -48.12
N LYS A 676 -22.90 30.45 -47.24
CA LYS A 676 -22.93 29.78 -45.92
C LYS A 676 -24.31 29.22 -45.59
N THR A 677 -24.42 27.90 -45.73
CA THR A 677 -25.51 27.08 -45.20
C THR A 677 -25.77 27.43 -43.73
N THR A 678 -26.98 27.87 -43.41
CA THR A 678 -27.50 27.99 -42.06
C THR A 678 -27.78 26.58 -41.51
N THR A 679 -26.73 25.83 -41.20
CA THR A 679 -26.91 24.57 -40.46
C THR A 679 -27.39 24.90 -39.05
N ARG A 680 -28.67 24.65 -38.79
CA ARG A 680 -29.28 24.68 -37.44
C ARG A 680 -28.38 23.90 -36.48
N TYR A 681 -28.12 24.45 -35.30
CA TYR A 681 -27.39 23.76 -34.26
C TYR A 681 -28.03 22.40 -33.96
N ALA A 682 -27.22 21.35 -34.02
CA ALA A 682 -27.57 20.03 -33.54
C ALA A 682 -26.62 19.66 -32.40
N PHE A 683 -27.15 19.36 -31.21
CA PHE A 683 -26.37 18.91 -30.07
C PHE A 683 -25.77 17.53 -30.35
N ASP A 684 -24.47 17.34 -30.10
CA ASP A 684 -23.86 16.04 -30.32
C ASP A 684 -24.14 15.11 -29.12
N ARG A 685 -24.83 13.99 -29.36
CA ARG A 685 -25.10 12.96 -28.35
C ARG A 685 -23.84 12.41 -27.66
N LYS A 686 -22.66 12.52 -28.29
CA LYS A 686 -21.37 12.10 -27.72
C LYS A 686 -20.79 13.10 -26.71
N PHE A 687 -21.38 14.29 -26.58
CA PHE A 687 -20.91 15.33 -25.68
C PHE A 687 -20.70 14.80 -24.26
N LEU A 688 -21.66 14.04 -23.71
CA LEU A 688 -21.56 13.47 -22.37
C LEU A 688 -20.28 12.65 -22.18
N PHE A 689 -19.95 11.77 -23.13
CA PHE A 689 -18.74 10.97 -23.05
C PHE A 689 -17.46 11.80 -23.23
N ARG A 690 -17.49 12.89 -24.02
CA ARG A 690 -16.36 13.79 -24.21
C ARG A 690 -16.06 14.66 -22.99
N VAL A 691 -17.07 14.95 -22.15
CA VAL A 691 -16.89 15.77 -20.94
C VAL A 691 -16.64 14.96 -19.67
N LEU A 692 -16.89 13.65 -19.72
CA LEU A 692 -16.45 12.74 -18.66
C LEU A 692 -14.95 12.50 -18.78
N VAL A 693 -14.26 12.51 -17.64
CA VAL A 693 -12.84 12.21 -17.60
C VAL A 693 -12.67 10.68 -17.67
N LEU A 694 -12.37 10.19 -18.87
CA LEU A 694 -12.39 8.74 -19.19
C LEU A 694 -11.11 8.24 -19.86
N GLY A 695 -10.04 9.03 -19.95
CA GLY A 695 -8.80 8.61 -20.63
C GLY A 695 -8.24 7.28 -20.11
N ASN A 696 -8.29 7.07 -18.80
CA ASN A 696 -7.93 5.80 -18.15
C ASN A 696 -8.84 4.64 -18.58
N ALA A 697 -10.17 4.84 -18.54
CA ALA A 697 -11.15 3.83 -18.92
C ALA A 697 -11.12 3.50 -20.42
N GLN A 698 -10.83 4.49 -21.27
CA GLN A 698 -10.70 4.35 -22.71
C GLN A 698 -9.43 3.58 -23.08
N LEU A 699 -8.29 3.88 -22.44
CA LEU A 699 -7.10 3.05 -22.59
C LEU A 699 -7.36 1.62 -22.08
N ALA A 700 -7.98 1.47 -20.91
CA ALA A 700 -8.31 0.16 -20.35
C ALA A 700 -9.21 -0.65 -21.28
N GLN A 701 -10.20 -0.01 -21.92
CA GLN A 701 -11.07 -0.65 -22.91
C GLN A 701 -10.28 -1.14 -24.13
N LEU A 702 -9.36 -0.33 -24.65
CA LEU A 702 -8.56 -0.65 -25.84
C LEU A 702 -7.52 -1.73 -25.54
N ALA A 703 -6.78 -1.58 -24.44
CA ALA A 703 -5.72 -2.49 -24.03
C ALA A 703 -6.24 -3.75 -23.30
N GLY A 704 -7.50 -3.77 -22.89
CA GLY A 704 -8.10 -4.88 -22.14
C GLY A 704 -7.74 -4.90 -20.65
N CYS A 705 -7.25 -3.80 -20.07
CA CYS A 705 -6.89 -3.72 -18.65
C CYS A 705 -8.13 -3.89 -17.75
N LYS A 706 -8.06 -4.77 -16.75
CA LYS A 706 -9.16 -5.07 -15.80
C LYS A 706 -8.77 -4.85 -14.33
N GLY A 707 -7.54 -4.42 -14.07
CA GLY A 707 -7.06 -4.08 -12.72
C GLY A 707 -7.53 -2.70 -12.24
N PRO A 708 -6.92 -2.14 -11.18
CA PRO A 708 -7.26 -0.83 -10.63
C PRO A 708 -7.25 0.27 -11.71
N ASN A 709 -8.34 1.02 -11.83
CA ASN A 709 -8.53 2.01 -12.88
C ASN A 709 -8.99 3.34 -12.27
N THR A 710 -8.18 4.39 -12.35
CA THR A 710 -8.46 5.67 -11.71
C THR A 710 -7.79 6.86 -12.42
N GLN A 711 -7.98 8.05 -11.88
CA GLN A 711 -7.42 9.29 -12.39
C GLN A 711 -7.04 10.26 -11.25
N THR A 712 -6.19 11.24 -11.56
CA THR A 712 -5.81 12.31 -10.65
C THR A 712 -5.67 13.64 -11.36
N ASN A 713 -5.94 14.73 -10.65
CA ASN A 713 -5.63 16.08 -11.07
C ASN A 713 -4.94 16.80 -9.91
N ALA A 714 -3.63 16.96 -10.03
CA ALA A 714 -2.80 17.71 -9.09
C ALA A 714 -2.12 18.89 -9.80
N ALA A 715 -2.84 19.49 -10.75
CA ALA A 715 -2.30 20.46 -11.69
C ALA A 715 -0.97 19.94 -12.28
N CYS A 716 0.08 20.75 -12.22
CA CYS A 716 1.38 20.46 -12.82
C CYS A 716 2.18 19.34 -12.13
N ALA A 717 1.73 18.87 -10.95
CA ALA A 717 2.28 17.69 -10.28
C ALA A 717 1.54 16.39 -10.65
N GLY A 718 0.50 16.47 -11.50
CA GLY A 718 -0.43 15.37 -11.79
C GLY A 718 0.25 14.08 -12.25
N THR A 719 1.14 14.14 -13.25
CA THR A 719 1.85 12.94 -13.73
C THR A 719 2.69 12.29 -12.63
N THR A 720 3.54 13.07 -11.93
CA THR A 720 4.40 12.53 -10.88
C THR A 720 3.58 11.95 -9.72
N GLN A 721 2.43 12.55 -9.38
CA GLN A 721 1.50 11.98 -8.42
C GLN A 721 0.82 10.69 -8.94
N ALA A 722 0.48 10.61 -10.22
CA ALA A 722 -0.06 9.38 -10.81
C ALA A 722 0.97 8.24 -10.77
N ILE A 723 2.26 8.54 -10.95
CA ILE A 723 3.36 7.59 -10.76
C ILE A 723 3.43 7.13 -9.31
N SER A 724 3.30 8.03 -8.33
CA SER A 724 3.20 7.66 -6.91
C SER A 724 2.02 6.74 -6.62
N MET A 725 0.82 7.05 -7.14
CA MET A 725 -0.35 6.20 -6.97
C MET A 725 -0.17 4.82 -7.61
N ALA A 726 0.46 4.75 -8.79
CA ALA A 726 0.80 3.49 -9.44
C ALA A 726 1.80 2.69 -8.60
N HIS A 727 2.82 3.33 -8.06
CA HIS A 727 3.79 2.72 -7.16
C HIS A 727 3.11 2.14 -5.91
N ASP A 728 2.21 2.89 -5.27
CA ASP A 728 1.45 2.43 -4.10
C ASP A 728 0.58 1.21 -4.43
N MET A 729 -0.06 1.18 -5.60
CA MET A 729 -0.86 0.03 -6.05
C MET A 729 -0.03 -1.23 -6.27
N LEU A 730 1.18 -1.09 -6.82
CA LEU A 730 2.11 -2.19 -7.06
C LEU A 730 2.65 -2.73 -5.72
N VAL A 731 3.10 -1.84 -4.84
CA VAL A 731 3.63 -2.21 -3.51
C VAL A 731 2.56 -2.86 -2.65
N ALA A 732 1.31 -2.40 -2.72
CA ALA A 732 0.19 -2.98 -2.00
C ALA A 732 -0.34 -4.30 -2.62
N GLY A 733 0.25 -4.79 -3.71
CA GLY A 733 -0.17 -6.02 -4.39
C GLY A 733 -1.55 -5.93 -5.06
N ARG A 734 -2.06 -4.72 -5.34
CA ARG A 734 -3.36 -4.52 -6.01
C ARG A 734 -3.30 -4.68 -7.53
N ALA A 735 -2.09 -4.58 -8.08
CA ALA A 735 -1.80 -4.80 -9.49
C ALA A 735 -0.39 -5.38 -9.61
N ALA A 736 -0.14 -6.12 -10.69
CA ALA A 736 1.21 -6.56 -11.05
C ALA A 736 1.89 -5.57 -12.01
N ARG A 737 1.08 -4.75 -12.69
CA ARG A 737 1.49 -3.73 -13.66
C ARG A 737 0.51 -2.56 -13.62
N VAL A 738 1.01 -1.35 -13.82
CA VAL A 738 0.17 -0.15 -13.95
C VAL A 738 0.66 0.69 -15.12
N VAL A 739 -0.27 1.10 -16.00
CA VAL A 739 0.00 2.06 -17.06
C VAL A 739 -0.38 3.45 -16.57
N VAL A 740 0.61 4.32 -16.43
CA VAL A 740 0.39 5.74 -16.14
C VAL A 740 0.33 6.49 -17.46
N ILE A 741 -0.74 7.25 -17.67
CA ILE A 741 -0.90 8.12 -18.84
C ILE A 741 -1.18 9.55 -18.41
N ALA A 742 -0.66 10.51 -19.18
CA ALA A 742 -1.08 11.89 -19.06
C ALA A 742 -1.21 12.56 -20.42
N GLY A 743 -2.13 13.52 -20.51
CA GLY A 743 -2.34 14.31 -21.72
C GLY A 743 -2.98 15.65 -21.37
N ASP A 744 -2.53 16.72 -22.02
CA ASP A 744 -3.09 18.06 -21.89
C ASP A 744 -2.85 18.86 -23.19
N ASN A 745 -3.76 19.77 -23.51
CA ASN A 745 -3.75 20.58 -24.73
C ASN A 745 -3.93 22.08 -24.44
N ALA A 746 -3.28 22.59 -23.40
CA ALA A 746 -3.45 23.98 -22.96
C ALA A 746 -3.03 25.02 -24.02
N ALA A 747 -2.07 24.67 -24.89
CA ALA A 747 -1.65 25.47 -26.04
C ALA A 747 -2.52 25.30 -27.31
N GLY A 748 -3.57 24.49 -27.24
CA GLY A 748 -4.50 24.25 -28.35
C GLY A 748 -5.33 25.50 -28.69
N PRO A 749 -5.84 25.62 -29.93
CA PRO A 749 -6.56 26.81 -30.37
C PRO A 749 -7.87 27.07 -29.62
N THR A 750 -8.47 26.05 -29.00
CA THR A 750 -9.67 26.19 -28.16
C THR A 750 -9.34 26.76 -26.79
N LEU A 751 -8.29 26.23 -26.14
CA LEU A 751 -7.97 26.53 -24.74
C LEU A 751 -7.02 27.72 -24.58
N LEU A 752 -6.05 27.90 -25.49
CA LEU A 752 -5.06 28.96 -25.42
C LEU A 752 -5.68 30.37 -25.30
N PRO A 753 -6.76 30.73 -26.03
CA PRO A 753 -7.41 32.02 -25.83
C PRO A 753 -7.91 32.27 -24.39
N TRP A 754 -8.26 31.22 -23.65
CA TRP A 754 -8.82 31.31 -22.31
C TRP A 754 -7.76 31.12 -21.24
N LEU A 755 -7.03 30.00 -21.29
CA LEU A 755 -5.97 29.68 -20.35
C LEU A 755 -4.79 30.65 -20.50
N GLY A 756 -4.39 30.95 -21.74
CA GLY A 756 -3.33 31.91 -22.03
C GLY A 756 -3.65 33.30 -21.49
N SER A 757 -4.88 33.79 -21.71
CA SER A 757 -5.36 35.05 -21.12
C SER A 757 -5.31 35.02 -19.59
N GLY A 758 -5.78 33.93 -18.96
CA GLY A 758 -5.72 33.76 -17.50
C GLY A 758 -4.28 33.82 -16.97
N PHE A 759 -3.36 33.10 -17.59
CA PHE A 759 -1.95 33.13 -17.19
C PHE A 759 -1.25 34.46 -17.49
N ARG A 760 -1.68 35.19 -18.52
CA ARG A 760 -1.24 36.59 -18.73
C ARG A 760 -1.73 37.50 -17.62
N VAL A 761 -3.01 37.42 -17.22
CA VAL A 761 -3.57 38.21 -16.11
C VAL A 761 -2.85 37.94 -14.79
N LEU A 762 -2.51 36.68 -14.52
CA LEU A 762 -1.73 36.28 -13.33
C LEU A 762 -0.27 36.75 -13.37
N GLY A 763 0.20 37.29 -14.50
CA GLY A 763 1.61 37.60 -14.72
C GLY A 763 2.51 36.36 -14.77
N ALA A 764 1.93 35.17 -15.01
CA ALA A 764 2.68 33.92 -15.03
C ALA A 764 3.28 33.60 -16.40
N ALA A 765 2.64 34.06 -17.50
CA ALA A 765 3.07 33.78 -18.87
C ALA A 765 3.87 34.91 -19.51
N THR A 766 4.88 34.53 -20.30
CA THR A 766 5.70 35.46 -21.09
C THR A 766 4.98 35.96 -22.35
N CYS A 767 5.34 37.16 -22.82
CA CYS A 767 4.90 37.73 -24.10
C CYS A 767 6.05 37.96 -25.08
N LYS A 768 7.24 37.38 -24.82
CA LYS A 768 8.39 37.48 -25.73
C LYS A 768 8.12 36.73 -27.03
N SER A 769 8.55 37.33 -28.15
CA SER A 769 8.30 36.83 -29.51
C SER A 769 9.39 35.93 -30.06
N THR A 770 10.54 35.83 -29.39
CA THR A 770 11.67 34.96 -29.77
C THR A 770 11.92 33.90 -28.70
N VAL A 771 12.31 32.71 -29.12
CA VAL A 771 12.51 31.55 -28.22
C VAL A 771 13.66 31.84 -27.24
N GLU A 772 14.72 32.49 -27.71
CA GLU A 772 15.92 32.85 -26.96
C GLU A 772 15.66 33.84 -25.82
N GLU A 773 14.55 34.57 -25.89
CA GLU A 773 14.11 35.51 -24.86
C GLU A 773 12.95 34.97 -24.02
N ALA A 774 12.27 33.91 -24.45
CA ALA A 774 11.10 33.35 -23.79
C ALA A 774 11.41 32.11 -22.95
N ALA A 775 12.23 31.20 -23.47
CA ALA A 775 12.56 29.92 -22.87
C ALA A 775 13.87 30.00 -22.08
N LEU A 776 13.78 30.49 -20.85
CA LEU A 776 14.92 30.92 -20.03
C LEU A 776 14.92 30.33 -18.60
N PRO A 777 14.89 28.99 -18.43
CA PRO A 777 14.91 28.39 -17.10
C PRO A 777 16.19 28.79 -16.35
N PHE A 778 16.02 29.18 -15.08
CA PHE A 778 17.10 29.63 -14.17
C PHE A 778 17.89 30.88 -14.59
N ASP A 779 17.67 31.44 -15.78
CA ASP A 779 18.34 32.67 -16.23
C ASP A 779 17.70 33.89 -15.56
N LYS A 780 18.52 34.90 -15.21
CA LYS A 780 18.05 36.16 -14.59
C LYS A 780 17.01 36.90 -15.45
N ARG A 781 17.04 36.71 -16.77
CA ARG A 781 16.16 37.39 -17.75
C ARG A 781 14.77 36.76 -17.89
N ARG A 782 14.48 35.66 -17.18
CA ARG A 782 13.19 34.96 -17.27
C ARG A 782 11.99 35.88 -17.00
N SER A 783 10.97 35.79 -17.85
CA SER A 783 9.83 36.72 -17.88
C SER A 783 8.46 36.06 -17.84
N GLY A 784 8.37 34.78 -17.53
CA GLY A 784 7.13 34.01 -17.52
C GLY A 784 7.23 32.70 -18.31
N MET A 785 6.29 31.81 -18.04
CA MET A 785 6.23 30.50 -18.67
C MET A 785 5.66 30.54 -20.10
N LEU A 786 6.02 29.52 -20.87
CA LEU A 786 5.40 29.20 -22.16
C LEU A 786 4.38 28.09 -21.96
N LEU A 787 3.17 28.23 -22.50
CA LEU A 787 2.19 27.14 -22.46
C LEU A 787 2.56 26.06 -23.48
N GLY A 788 2.30 24.81 -23.12
CA GLY A 788 2.53 23.65 -23.97
C GLY A 788 1.32 22.72 -24.07
N ALA A 789 1.51 21.67 -24.85
CA ALA A 789 0.60 20.55 -25.01
C ALA A 789 1.42 19.26 -25.23
N GLY A 790 0.81 18.10 -24.98
CA GLY A 790 1.50 16.83 -25.17
C GLY A 790 0.86 15.68 -24.43
N GLY A 791 1.55 14.54 -24.41
CA GLY A 791 1.21 13.44 -23.53
C GLY A 791 2.36 12.46 -23.33
N ILE A 792 2.24 11.67 -22.26
CA ILE A 792 3.24 10.69 -21.85
C ILE A 792 2.57 9.40 -21.42
N GLY A 793 3.29 8.30 -21.58
CA GLY A 793 2.90 6.98 -21.08
C GLY A 793 4.09 6.32 -20.38
N LEU A 794 3.84 5.68 -19.24
CA LEU A 794 4.79 4.83 -18.53
C LEU A 794 4.13 3.50 -18.16
N VAL A 795 4.86 2.41 -18.33
CA VAL A 795 4.48 1.09 -17.81
C VAL A 795 5.37 0.77 -16.63
N LEU A 796 4.76 0.60 -15.47
CA LEU A 796 5.42 0.17 -14.24
C LEU A 796 5.06 -1.29 -14.00
N GLU A 797 6.07 -2.13 -13.79
CA GLU A 797 5.88 -3.56 -13.48
C GLU A 797 6.69 -3.95 -12.24
N THR A 798 6.18 -4.89 -11.45
CA THR A 798 6.94 -5.50 -10.35
C THR A 798 8.01 -6.46 -10.90
N ALA A 799 9.12 -6.65 -10.18
CA ALA A 799 10.15 -7.63 -10.55
C ALA A 799 9.59 -9.04 -10.83
N PRO A 800 8.62 -9.57 -10.02
CA PRO A 800 7.99 -10.87 -10.30
C PRO A 800 7.21 -10.90 -11.61
N SER A 801 6.47 -9.84 -11.97
CA SER A 801 5.63 -9.86 -13.16
C SER A 801 6.45 -9.82 -14.45
N ILE A 802 7.60 -9.14 -14.42
CA ILE A 802 8.60 -9.14 -15.50
C ILE A 802 9.16 -10.56 -15.73
N ARG A 803 9.53 -11.25 -14.65
CA ARG A 803 10.04 -12.62 -14.70
C ARG A 803 9.00 -13.61 -15.24
N LEU A 804 7.74 -13.47 -14.83
CA LEU A 804 6.64 -14.34 -15.27
C LEU A 804 6.42 -14.30 -16.78
N ARG A 805 6.64 -13.15 -17.43
CA ARG A 805 6.56 -13.02 -18.89
C ARG A 805 7.89 -13.29 -19.60
N GLN A 806 8.85 -13.93 -18.90
CA GLN A 806 10.10 -14.47 -19.44
C GLN A 806 11.05 -13.45 -20.06
N LEU A 807 11.04 -12.19 -19.58
CA LEU A 807 12.16 -11.30 -19.87
C LEU A 807 13.40 -11.81 -19.12
N SER A 808 14.46 -12.14 -19.87
CA SER A 808 15.71 -12.68 -19.33
C SER A 808 16.54 -11.66 -18.56
N THR A 809 16.24 -10.36 -18.72
CA THR A 809 16.91 -9.25 -18.04
C THR A 809 15.88 -8.25 -17.51
N LEU A 810 16.05 -7.80 -16.27
CA LEU A 810 15.25 -6.70 -15.74
C LEU A 810 15.55 -5.41 -16.53
N PRO A 811 14.57 -4.52 -16.72
CA PRO A 811 14.79 -3.20 -17.31
C PRO A 811 15.84 -2.42 -16.51
N CYS A 812 16.65 -1.62 -17.18
CA CYS A 812 17.75 -0.90 -16.55
C CYS A 812 17.34 0.29 -15.67
N VAL A 813 16.03 0.60 -15.55
CA VAL A 813 15.55 1.73 -14.74
C VAL A 813 14.51 1.26 -13.72
N ARG A 814 14.84 1.50 -12.45
CA ARG A 814 14.00 1.22 -11.28
C ARG A 814 13.42 2.51 -10.71
N LEU A 815 12.15 2.51 -10.33
CA LEU A 815 11.55 3.55 -9.49
C LEU A 815 11.83 3.20 -8.02
N LEU A 816 12.63 4.00 -7.32
CA LEU A 816 13.05 3.70 -5.95
C LEU A 816 12.07 4.19 -4.91
N ALA A 817 11.63 5.44 -5.05
CA ALA A 817 10.79 6.09 -4.07
C ALA A 817 9.95 7.18 -4.73
N THR A 818 8.78 7.40 -4.15
CA THR A 818 7.86 8.47 -4.51
C THR A 818 7.30 9.10 -3.25
N GLN A 819 6.96 10.37 -3.30
CA GLN A 819 6.27 11.08 -2.22
C GLN A 819 5.40 12.17 -2.84
N TYR A 820 4.21 12.39 -2.30
CA TYR A 820 3.45 13.59 -2.59
C TYR A 820 2.81 14.15 -1.32
N SER A 821 2.69 15.47 -1.24
CA SER A 821 2.19 16.20 -0.09
C SER A 821 1.51 17.51 -0.50
N ASN A 822 0.82 18.14 0.44
CA ASN A 822 0.13 19.40 0.25
C ASN A 822 0.58 20.39 1.32
N SER A 823 1.11 21.54 0.89
CA SER A 823 1.60 22.56 1.83
C SER A 823 0.49 23.34 2.54
N ALA A 824 -0.77 23.20 2.13
CA ALA A 824 -1.92 23.93 2.68
C ALA A 824 -1.71 25.46 2.77
N PHE A 825 -0.91 26.02 1.86
CA PHE A 825 -0.38 27.39 1.98
C PHE A 825 -1.18 28.38 1.14
N HIS A 826 -1.19 28.19 -0.18
CA HIS A 826 -1.87 29.11 -1.10
C HIS A 826 -2.29 28.40 -2.40
N GLY A 827 -3.33 28.92 -3.05
CA GLY A 827 -3.87 28.36 -4.29
C GLY A 827 -2.88 28.43 -5.47
N ALA A 828 -1.96 29.40 -5.48
CA ALA A 828 -1.03 29.66 -6.58
C ALA A 828 0.44 29.84 -6.14
N ALA A 829 0.73 29.65 -4.86
CA ALA A 829 2.08 29.78 -4.32
C ALA A 829 2.38 28.60 -3.41
N LEU A 830 3.66 28.40 -3.15
CA LEU A 830 4.18 27.29 -2.38
C LEU A 830 4.82 27.78 -1.09
N ASP A 831 4.69 27.01 -0.01
CA ASP A 831 5.45 27.26 1.21
C ASP A 831 6.88 26.70 1.05
N ARG A 832 7.83 27.63 0.91
CA ARG A 832 9.25 27.33 0.74
C ARG A 832 9.82 26.45 1.84
N HIS A 833 9.48 26.72 3.11
CA HIS A 833 10.03 25.97 4.24
C HIS A 833 9.45 24.55 4.28
N HIS A 834 8.15 24.43 4.03
CA HIS A 834 7.50 23.12 4.01
C HIS A 834 8.05 22.25 2.86
N ILE A 835 8.20 22.78 1.65
CA ILE A 835 8.78 22.00 0.53
C ILE A 835 10.19 21.53 0.82
N GLY A 836 11.04 22.41 1.36
CA GLY A 836 12.40 22.02 1.73
C GLY A 836 12.42 20.92 2.80
N SER A 837 11.52 21.00 3.78
CA SER A 837 11.34 19.97 4.81
C SER A 837 10.87 18.64 4.22
N GLU A 838 9.94 18.69 3.26
CA GLU A 838 9.41 17.51 2.58
C GLU A 838 10.44 16.83 1.67
N LEU A 839 11.30 17.61 0.98
CA LEU A 839 12.41 17.06 0.21
C LEU A 839 13.47 16.44 1.14
N VAL A 840 13.79 17.10 2.27
CA VAL A 840 14.68 16.52 3.30
C VAL A 840 14.12 15.20 3.81
N ARG A 841 12.83 15.14 4.12
CA ARG A 841 12.14 13.92 4.55
C ARG A 841 12.26 12.81 3.51
N PHE A 842 11.92 13.12 2.25
CA PHE A 842 12.01 12.19 1.13
C PHE A 842 13.41 11.58 0.97
N LEU A 843 14.45 12.43 0.97
CA LEU A 843 15.83 11.98 0.82
C LEU A 843 16.35 11.22 2.04
N ASN A 844 15.93 11.61 3.25
CA ASN A 844 16.28 10.88 4.47
C ASN A 844 15.65 9.47 4.46
N ASP A 845 14.41 9.33 3.97
CA ASP A 845 13.74 8.04 3.85
C ASP A 845 14.43 7.15 2.79
N ILE A 846 14.88 7.73 1.68
CA ILE A 846 15.72 7.03 0.69
C ILE A 846 17.03 6.55 1.31
N GLN A 847 17.73 7.42 2.06
CA GLN A 847 18.97 7.05 2.72
C GLN A 847 18.75 5.94 3.74
N LYS A 848 17.67 6.00 4.52
CA LYS A 848 17.29 4.93 5.44
C LYS A 848 17.04 3.62 4.69
N ARG A 849 16.16 3.62 3.69
CA ARG A 849 15.70 2.39 3.00
C ARG A 849 16.76 1.75 2.09
N PHE A 850 17.57 2.56 1.42
CA PHE A 850 18.47 2.10 0.35
C PHE A 850 19.94 2.44 0.60
N GLY A 851 20.28 3.10 1.70
CA GLY A 851 21.65 3.53 2.00
C GLY A 851 22.20 4.57 1.02
N ILE A 852 21.36 5.12 0.15
CA ILE A 852 21.76 6.11 -0.85
C ILE A 852 21.83 7.47 -0.16
N THR A 853 23.05 8.00 -0.03
CA THR A 853 23.28 9.30 0.59
C THR A 853 22.90 10.46 -0.33
N LYS A 854 22.58 11.61 0.26
CA LYS A 854 22.34 12.85 -0.50
C LYS A 854 23.54 13.25 -1.35
N THR A 855 24.74 13.04 -0.83
CA THR A 855 26.00 13.26 -1.56
C THR A 855 26.08 12.40 -2.82
N GLN A 856 25.74 11.10 -2.73
CA GLN A 856 25.69 10.23 -3.92
C GLN A 856 24.66 10.71 -4.95
N ILE A 857 23.47 11.13 -4.52
CA ILE A 857 22.47 11.71 -5.44
C ILE A 857 23.00 13.00 -6.07
N ALA A 858 23.72 13.83 -5.32
CA ALA A 858 24.31 15.05 -5.83
C ALA A 858 25.44 14.79 -6.84
N THR A 859 26.30 13.79 -6.61
CA THR A 859 27.47 13.53 -7.47
C THR A 859 27.18 12.61 -8.65
N GLU A 860 26.27 11.66 -8.48
CA GLU A 860 25.94 10.62 -9.48
C GLU A 860 24.53 10.81 -10.06
N GLY A 861 23.81 11.85 -9.66
CA GLY A 861 22.43 12.08 -10.07
C GLY A 861 22.23 13.27 -10.99
N VAL A 862 21.08 13.24 -11.67
CA VAL A 862 20.52 14.36 -12.42
C VAL A 862 19.20 14.79 -11.79
N TYR A 863 18.96 16.09 -11.74
CA TYR A 863 17.77 16.69 -11.17
C TYR A 863 16.91 17.32 -12.26
N PHE A 864 15.68 16.82 -12.40
CA PHE A 864 14.70 17.34 -13.33
C PHE A 864 13.83 18.41 -12.69
N SER A 865 14.13 19.64 -13.07
CA SER A 865 13.50 20.81 -12.46
C SER A 865 12.02 20.97 -12.76
N HIS A 866 11.28 21.50 -11.80
CA HIS A 866 9.93 21.99 -12.03
C HIS A 866 9.93 23.31 -12.79
N GLU A 867 10.94 24.16 -12.56
CA GLU A 867 11.11 25.52 -13.09
C GLU A 867 10.45 25.76 -14.45
N THR A 868 9.59 26.78 -14.48
CA THR A 868 8.67 27.08 -15.58
C THR A 868 9.03 28.35 -16.35
N CYS A 869 10.18 28.97 -16.10
CA CYS A 869 10.57 30.31 -16.58
C CYS A 869 9.77 31.46 -15.94
N THR A 870 9.10 31.24 -14.80
CA THR A 870 8.34 32.30 -14.10
C THR A 870 9.22 33.46 -13.70
N HIS A 871 8.64 34.67 -13.64
CA HIS A 871 9.36 35.91 -13.39
C HIS A 871 10.39 35.79 -12.25
N ALA A 872 11.58 36.30 -12.50
CA ALA A 872 12.63 36.40 -11.48
C ALA A 872 12.13 37.23 -10.29
N SER A 873 11.91 36.55 -9.17
CA SER A 873 11.45 37.13 -7.91
C SER A 873 11.98 36.29 -6.77
N ASP A 874 12.64 36.97 -5.83
CA ASP A 874 13.20 36.37 -4.63
C ASP A 874 12.12 35.77 -3.72
N ALA A 875 10.90 36.30 -3.76
CA ALA A 875 9.81 35.87 -2.87
C ALA A 875 8.88 34.82 -3.49
N SER A 876 8.76 34.75 -4.83
CA SER A 876 7.62 34.06 -5.46
C SER A 876 7.92 33.31 -6.77
N SER A 877 9.18 33.21 -7.20
CA SER A 877 9.53 32.44 -8.41
C SER A 877 9.59 30.93 -8.16
N CYS A 878 9.26 30.12 -9.18
CA CYS A 878 9.39 28.66 -9.12
C CYS A 878 10.85 28.27 -8.82
N ALA A 879 11.82 28.82 -9.57
CA ALA A 879 13.25 28.59 -9.38
C ALA A 879 13.71 28.96 -7.98
N GLY A 880 13.24 30.08 -7.43
CA GLY A 880 13.61 30.52 -6.09
C GLY A 880 13.13 29.55 -5.01
N ASN A 881 11.89 29.07 -5.10
CA ASN A 881 11.36 28.10 -4.14
C ASN A 881 12.01 26.72 -4.30
N GLU A 882 12.23 26.30 -5.54
CA GLU A 882 12.88 25.04 -5.88
C GLU A 882 14.34 24.99 -5.42
N VAL A 883 15.13 26.03 -5.73
CA VAL A 883 16.53 26.13 -5.31
C VAL A 883 16.65 26.26 -3.79
N ALA A 884 15.73 26.97 -3.13
CA ALA A 884 15.73 27.03 -1.67
C ALA A 884 15.49 25.65 -1.04
N ALA A 885 14.55 24.87 -1.57
CA ALA A 885 14.30 23.50 -1.13
C ALA A 885 15.52 22.60 -1.37
N LEU A 886 16.13 22.69 -2.55
CA LEU A 886 17.37 21.98 -2.88
C LEU A 886 18.51 22.36 -1.95
N ARG A 887 18.67 23.65 -1.61
CA ARG A 887 19.72 24.13 -0.71
C ARG A 887 19.52 23.62 0.72
N GLN A 888 18.28 23.61 1.21
CA GLN A 888 17.95 23.01 2.49
C GLN A 888 18.23 21.50 2.50
N ALA A 889 17.99 20.81 1.38
CA ALA A 889 18.16 19.38 1.26
C ALA A 889 19.62 18.93 1.12
N PHE A 890 20.36 19.55 0.22
CA PHE A 890 21.72 19.14 -0.18
C PHE A 890 22.83 19.97 0.47
N GLY A 891 22.55 21.16 1.00
CA GLY A 891 23.57 22.03 1.59
C GLY A 891 24.74 22.27 0.64
N ASP A 892 25.96 22.00 1.12
CA ASP A 892 27.21 22.19 0.38
C ASP A 892 27.36 21.24 -0.83
N ASP A 893 26.53 20.20 -0.93
CA ASP A 893 26.52 19.29 -2.09
C ASP A 893 25.69 19.81 -3.26
N LEU A 894 24.86 20.85 -3.09
CA LEU A 894 24.01 21.39 -4.16
C LEU A 894 24.77 21.74 -5.44
N PRO A 895 25.95 22.41 -5.41
CA PRO A 895 26.71 22.71 -6.62
C PRO A 895 27.23 21.48 -7.37
N LYS A 896 27.15 20.27 -6.79
CA LYS A 896 27.53 19.02 -7.46
C LYS A 896 26.36 18.47 -8.30
N LEU A 897 25.12 18.68 -7.85
CA LEU A 897 23.90 18.15 -8.47
C LEU A 897 23.65 18.75 -9.86
N LEU A 898 23.66 17.90 -10.89
CA LEU A 898 23.40 18.31 -12.26
C LEU A 898 21.91 18.64 -12.46
N ILE A 899 21.59 19.89 -12.82
CA ILE A 899 20.21 20.36 -13.02
C ILE A 899 19.89 20.44 -14.51
N VAL A 900 18.75 19.86 -14.89
CA VAL A 900 18.19 19.87 -16.26
C VAL A 900 16.77 20.42 -16.28
N ASN A 901 16.35 20.93 -17.45
CA ASN A 901 14.99 21.41 -17.68
C ASN A 901 14.55 21.04 -19.11
N THR A 902 13.36 20.47 -19.25
CA THR A 902 12.76 20.16 -20.56
C THR A 902 11.70 21.17 -21.00
N LYS A 903 11.09 21.91 -20.06
CA LYS A 903 10.02 22.90 -20.36
C LYS A 903 10.48 24.05 -21.23
N GLY A 904 11.76 24.43 -21.16
CA GLY A 904 12.33 25.41 -22.08
C GLY A 904 12.35 24.96 -23.55
N TYR A 905 12.21 23.66 -23.82
CA TYR A 905 12.08 23.12 -25.17
C TYR A 905 10.64 22.78 -25.53
N THR A 906 9.88 22.23 -24.59
CA THR A 906 8.54 21.67 -24.83
C THR A 906 7.40 22.61 -24.45
N GLY A 907 7.69 23.80 -23.93
CA GLY A 907 6.73 24.58 -23.15
C GLY A 907 6.28 23.82 -21.89
N HIS A 908 5.31 24.38 -21.19
CA HIS A 908 4.70 23.78 -20.01
C HIS A 908 3.31 23.20 -20.32
N PRO A 909 3.19 21.88 -20.53
CA PRO A 909 1.93 21.21 -20.84
C PRO A 909 1.11 20.87 -19.58
N MET A 910 1.26 21.65 -18.52
CA MET A 910 0.45 21.54 -17.30
C MET A 910 0.62 20.16 -16.62
N GLY A 911 -0.39 19.28 -16.67
CA GLY A 911 -0.41 18.01 -15.95
C GLY A 911 0.49 16.94 -16.55
N VAL A 912 1.02 17.16 -17.75
CA VAL A 912 1.97 16.26 -18.43
C VAL A 912 3.39 16.56 -17.97
N SER A 913 4.08 15.53 -17.48
CA SER A 913 5.50 15.63 -17.07
C SER A 913 6.39 14.91 -18.08
N PHE A 914 6.89 15.66 -19.08
CA PHE A 914 7.95 15.17 -19.95
C PHE A 914 9.23 14.86 -19.16
N GLU A 915 9.40 15.50 -18.01
CA GLU A 915 10.52 15.28 -17.11
C GLU A 915 10.59 13.84 -16.59
N ASP A 916 9.45 13.20 -16.29
CA ASP A 916 9.43 11.83 -15.77
C ASP A 916 9.88 10.81 -16.82
N VAL A 917 9.42 10.94 -18.07
CA VAL A 917 9.90 10.07 -19.18
C VAL A 917 11.33 10.41 -19.60
N ALA A 918 11.73 11.68 -19.53
CA ALA A 918 13.11 12.10 -19.78
C ALA A 918 14.06 11.57 -18.71
N ALA A 919 13.65 11.49 -17.45
CA ALA A 919 14.44 10.90 -16.37
C ALA A 919 14.79 9.44 -16.67
N VAL A 920 13.81 8.66 -17.11
CA VAL A 920 14.02 7.27 -17.55
C VAL A 920 14.94 7.22 -18.76
N ALA A 921 14.72 8.08 -19.77
CA ALA A 921 15.53 8.12 -20.98
C ALA A 921 16.99 8.54 -20.71
N VAL A 922 17.25 9.49 -19.81
CA VAL A 922 18.60 9.89 -19.39
C VAL A 922 19.31 8.71 -18.72
N LEU A 923 18.65 8.01 -17.80
CA LEU A 923 19.27 6.85 -17.13
C LEU A 923 19.58 5.72 -18.12
N HIS A 924 18.71 5.51 -19.11
CA HIS A 924 18.95 4.52 -20.16
C HIS A 924 20.10 4.94 -21.11
N HIS A 925 20.00 6.12 -21.73
CA HIS A 925 20.90 6.55 -22.81
C HIS A 925 22.14 7.31 -22.35
N GLN A 926 22.18 7.74 -21.08
CA GLN A 926 23.28 8.54 -20.50
C GLN A 926 23.53 9.84 -21.26
N GLN A 927 22.48 10.44 -21.81
CA GLN A 927 22.49 11.70 -22.54
C GLN A 927 21.54 12.68 -21.86
N VAL A 928 21.97 13.90 -21.59
CA VAL A 928 21.12 14.96 -21.03
C VAL A 928 20.99 16.13 -22.02
N PRO A 929 19.85 16.85 -22.02
CA PRO A 929 19.72 18.08 -22.79
C PRO A 929 20.54 19.21 -22.16
N ALA A 930 20.97 20.16 -22.99
CA ALA A 930 21.55 21.41 -22.50
C ALA A 930 20.50 22.26 -21.78
N MET A 931 20.93 23.22 -20.96
CA MET A 931 20.03 24.23 -20.43
C MET A 931 19.65 25.21 -21.57
N PRO A 932 18.35 25.37 -21.91
CA PRO A 932 17.96 26.22 -23.04
C PRO A 932 18.26 27.69 -22.76
N ASN A 933 18.93 28.34 -23.72
CA ASN A 933 19.14 29.79 -23.81
C ASN A 933 19.75 30.49 -22.59
N TYR A 934 20.35 29.76 -21.64
CA TYR A 934 20.98 30.31 -20.44
C TYR A 934 22.23 31.13 -20.80
N ARG A 935 22.27 32.39 -20.37
CA ARG A 935 23.40 33.32 -20.61
C ARG A 935 23.73 34.20 -19.41
N VAL A 936 22.73 34.58 -18.60
CA VAL A 936 22.90 35.53 -17.50
C VAL A 936 22.64 34.86 -16.16
N HIS A 937 23.68 34.84 -15.32
CA HIS A 937 23.63 34.31 -13.98
C HIS A 937 22.69 35.11 -13.07
N ASP A 938 21.88 34.40 -12.29
CA ASP A 938 21.01 34.98 -11.29
C ASP A 938 21.65 34.82 -9.91
N GLU A 939 22.27 35.90 -9.41
CA GLU A 939 22.97 35.94 -8.12
C GLU A 939 22.08 35.46 -6.95
N TYR A 940 20.76 35.64 -7.03
CA TYR A 940 19.82 35.18 -6.00
C TYR A 940 19.76 33.64 -5.90
N LEU A 941 19.89 32.96 -7.03
CA LEU A 941 19.87 31.49 -7.08
C LEU A 941 21.20 30.89 -6.63
N GLY A 942 22.28 31.68 -6.64
CA GLY A 942 23.63 31.25 -6.29
C GLY A 942 24.20 30.24 -7.28
N ASP A 943 25.26 29.54 -6.89
CA ASP A 943 25.97 28.61 -7.76
C ASP A 943 25.17 27.32 -7.99
N LEU A 944 24.83 27.07 -9.26
CA LEU A 944 24.09 25.90 -9.72
C LEU A 944 24.84 25.19 -10.85
N ASN A 945 24.90 23.86 -10.80
CA ASN A 945 25.45 23.04 -11.88
C ASN A 945 24.39 22.79 -12.96
N LEU A 946 24.21 23.74 -13.86
CA LEU A 946 23.26 23.64 -14.98
C LEU A 946 23.87 22.87 -16.15
N SER A 947 23.12 21.91 -16.70
CA SER A 947 23.57 21.05 -17.79
C SER A 947 24.07 21.81 -19.03
N LYS A 948 25.19 21.33 -19.58
CA LYS A 948 25.76 21.77 -20.86
C LYS A 948 25.37 20.89 -22.05
N GLY A 949 24.57 19.85 -21.80
CA GLY A 949 24.17 18.87 -22.79
C GLY A 949 25.23 17.81 -23.05
N GLY A 950 24.82 16.67 -23.60
CA GLY A 950 25.71 15.57 -23.99
C GLY A 950 25.79 14.43 -22.96
N PRO A 951 26.87 13.64 -22.97
CA PRO A 951 26.98 12.42 -22.19
C PRO A 951 27.27 12.68 -20.70
N TYR A 952 26.49 12.06 -19.80
CA TYR A 952 26.74 12.05 -18.35
C TYR A 952 26.48 10.67 -17.77
N SER A 953 27.36 10.22 -16.86
CA SER A 953 27.25 8.93 -16.18
C SER A 953 26.26 9.00 -15.01
N CYS A 954 24.98 9.21 -15.31
CA CYS A 954 23.92 9.36 -14.32
C CYS A 954 23.45 7.99 -13.80
N LYS A 955 23.48 7.83 -12.49
CA LYS A 955 22.93 6.68 -11.76
C LYS A 955 21.57 6.97 -11.15
N PHE A 956 21.30 8.22 -10.77
CA PHE A 956 20.03 8.62 -10.18
C PHE A 956 19.37 9.73 -10.99
N ALA A 957 18.04 9.75 -11.04
CA ALA A 957 17.29 10.89 -11.55
C ALA A 957 16.24 11.31 -10.52
N LEU A 958 16.41 12.50 -9.95
CA LEU A 958 15.50 13.09 -8.97
C LEU A 958 14.53 14.04 -9.67
N ARG A 959 13.24 13.80 -9.48
CA ARG A 959 12.16 14.65 -9.99
C ARG A 959 11.49 15.38 -8.84
N PHE A 960 11.33 16.69 -8.98
CA PHE A 960 10.42 17.51 -8.19
C PHE A 960 9.34 18.09 -9.09
N ALA A 961 8.08 17.92 -8.72
CA ALA A 961 6.96 18.55 -9.38
C ALA A 961 6.13 19.32 -8.35
N ALA A 962 5.67 20.51 -8.73
CA ALA A 962 4.76 21.30 -7.93
C ALA A 962 3.55 21.72 -8.78
N GLY A 963 2.40 21.92 -8.15
CA GLY A 963 1.16 22.30 -8.83
C GLY A 963 0.36 23.34 -8.05
N PHE A 964 -0.60 23.97 -8.74
CA PHE A 964 -1.61 24.81 -8.09
C PHE A 964 -2.30 24.06 -6.94
N GLY A 965 -2.69 24.82 -5.91
CA GLY A 965 -3.26 24.27 -4.68
C GLY A 965 -2.21 23.72 -3.70
N SER A 966 -0.96 24.19 -3.79
CA SER A 966 0.16 23.76 -2.94
C SER A 966 0.48 22.26 -3.05
N GLN A 967 0.25 21.66 -4.22
CA GLN A 967 0.55 20.25 -4.49
C GLN A 967 2.05 20.06 -4.74
N VAL A 968 2.65 19.06 -4.11
CA VAL A 968 4.07 18.75 -4.19
C VAL A 968 4.24 17.26 -4.42
N ALA A 969 5.10 16.88 -5.37
CA ALA A 969 5.43 15.48 -5.63
C ALA A 969 6.92 15.31 -5.93
N PHE A 970 7.50 14.21 -5.45
CA PHE A 970 8.87 13.79 -5.67
C PHE A 970 8.91 12.35 -6.18
N ALA A 971 9.85 12.07 -7.09
CA ALA A 971 10.17 10.71 -7.51
C ALA A 971 11.68 10.56 -7.67
N LEU A 972 12.22 9.40 -7.27
CA LEU A 972 13.62 9.05 -7.49
C LEU A 972 13.70 7.79 -8.34
N TYR A 973 14.33 7.91 -9.50
CA TYR A 973 14.64 6.80 -10.41
C TYR A 973 16.11 6.44 -10.28
N ALA A 974 16.45 5.17 -10.49
CA ALA A 974 17.82 4.69 -10.49
C ALA A 974 18.11 3.79 -11.69
N LYS A 975 19.32 3.92 -12.21
CA LYS A 975 19.90 2.97 -13.15
C LYS A 975 20.40 1.76 -12.37
N VAL A 976 19.99 0.57 -12.80
CA VAL A 976 20.30 -0.72 -12.18
C VAL A 976 21.23 -1.55 -13.06
#